data_AF-A0A9Q9U4A2-F1
#
_entry.id   AF-A0A9Q9U4A2-F1
#
_cell.length_a   1.000
_cell.length_b   1.000
_cell.length_c   1.000
_cell.angle_alpha   90.00
_cell.angle_beta   90.00
_cell.angle_gamma   90.00
#
_symmetry.space_group_name_H-M   'P 1'
#
loop_
_entity.id
_entity.type
_entity.pdbx_description
1 polymer ?
#
loop_
_entity_poly.entity_id
_entity_poly.type
_entity_poly.pdbx_seq_one_letter_code
_entity_poly.pdbx_strand_id
1 'polypeptide(L)'
;MPPRRACDGCFKRKIQCIRSDPVRQCERCAKLHLECASDREPHSRKDVLANQVAKLESRVAELEASLMQIRTEISVTPAATSLSTLGGISEDTTGCISPYLQQNSTSAASVSLWNCLGQHWYFKGIPMNSAQGREWLSSKIGESVTLDGFHLFGSQKHHLGSLSPPFTFPERQRIEAFLNSYFTSPWRLFYPVIDPALVEETMAAAYTESKSAQVCLLAFMALCSRLKGSRVQLDDSDVYIRASHSFLPELLGQSSLESLQTVIMLQIYHLLSGQWGAAAELHPYACRAVHDLKGHISQPSGSDSAVDRRHRHIRNLFWLCYILDKDIALRYGRPPCLTREYCDLTLPDDWARVYNAPADTTPGGMFFQDDSVCFSQDLGLSQIKERICQFLCSLDNSKLSDGLILSQVRQLDVDLERWRSSIPTHYKPKWSLSSEQPLVHPQMSFAQRVRCCHLQLEYNYLTTVIHTAVRRCGAVYAVEDNLPEDLHNVYHSSSDISLGASRSTLQIFKSYPDVLQEDMFGHIAIYPPIAAMALFINLLLHPSDQRARNDIDLLASCATLFQDIAMEGLTNDDMDCIQELNRFISELTIGIMSSTTTIEAQSGTLTISPSSKPTHGHELKDKTPLQAMSHGDVVLSGIPTHPNFASQRQWQLEHMAAAFRHWHREGYVEGISGHISVRDPEFTDAFWTNPLGRHFGLLKVSDMILVNLKGEVIGGNRSRPPNSAGFLIHASIHKARSDVHAICHCHSIHGKAWSVFGKRLEMLTQDVCKFRGDAHSVYDSYGGVVLGSEEGDRIAAAMGPKGKGCILRNHGILTVGQTVDEAAWLYTSMERSCRVQLLAEAAAANGLPKVLIDDEEANFNFDVESDPEICYCEFQAYYDLEDELSNGAFKK
;
A
#
# COMPACT_ATOMS: atom_id res chain seq x y z
N MET A 1 11.11 50.35 -7.30
CA MET A 1 9.92 50.83 -6.57
C MET A 1 9.50 49.75 -5.57
N PRO A 2 9.22 50.06 -4.30
CA PRO A 2 8.68 49.07 -3.37
C PRO A 2 7.29 48.61 -3.85
N PRO A 3 6.87 47.36 -3.58
CA PRO A 3 5.56 46.86 -3.98
C PRO A 3 4.46 47.74 -3.37
N ARG A 4 3.55 48.25 -4.22
CA ARG A 4 2.44 49.11 -3.78
C ARG A 4 1.53 48.33 -2.81
N ARG A 5 1.65 48.60 -1.51
CA ARG A 5 0.77 48.02 -0.48
C ARG A 5 -0.61 48.69 -0.51
N ALA A 6 -1.66 47.88 -0.38
CA ALA A 6 -3.03 48.39 -0.23
C ALA A 6 -3.19 49.15 1.10
N CYS A 7 -4.00 50.21 1.14
CA CYS A 7 -4.36 50.87 2.40
C CYS A 7 -5.21 49.95 3.29
N ASP A 8 -5.26 50.23 4.59
CA ASP A 8 -5.97 49.38 5.55
C ASP A 8 -7.47 49.22 5.23
N GLY A 9 -8.10 50.27 4.71
CA GLY A 9 -9.50 50.25 4.30
C GLY A 9 -9.77 49.28 3.16
N CYS A 10 -8.89 49.25 2.15
CA CYS A 10 -8.98 48.30 1.04
C CYS A 10 -8.55 46.88 1.46
N PHE A 11 -7.53 46.77 2.31
CA PHE A 11 -7.04 45.48 2.82
C PHE A 11 -8.10 44.76 3.66
N LYS A 12 -8.71 45.45 4.64
CA LYS A 12 -9.78 44.88 5.48
C LYS A 12 -10.98 44.41 4.66
N ARG A 13 -11.28 45.11 3.56
CA ARG A 13 -12.41 44.81 2.69
C ARG A 13 -12.07 43.89 1.51
N LYS A 14 -10.82 43.42 1.41
CA LYS A 14 -10.30 42.56 0.32
C LYS A 14 -10.61 43.11 -1.09
N ILE A 15 -10.59 44.43 -1.25
CA ILE A 15 -10.79 45.09 -2.56
C ILE A 15 -9.48 45.68 -3.07
N GLN A 16 -9.33 45.74 -4.39
CA GLN A 16 -8.11 46.27 -5.01
C GLN A 16 -7.94 47.76 -4.69
N CYS A 17 -6.77 48.12 -4.16
CA CYS A 17 -6.42 49.50 -3.84
C CYS A 17 -5.84 50.20 -5.08
N ILE A 18 -6.60 51.10 -5.68
CA ILE A 18 -6.18 51.91 -6.83
C ILE A 18 -5.64 53.24 -6.31
N ARG A 19 -4.31 53.39 -6.34
CA ARG A 19 -3.62 54.56 -5.80
C ARG A 19 -2.62 55.09 -6.83
N SER A 20 -2.85 56.32 -7.28
CA SER A 20 -1.98 57.08 -8.18
C SER A 20 -0.90 57.88 -7.43
N ASP A 21 -1.19 58.34 -6.21
CA ASP A 21 -0.29 59.12 -5.34
C ASP A 21 -0.31 58.59 -3.88
N PRO A 22 0.84 58.27 -3.26
CA PRO A 22 0.96 57.77 -1.89
C PRO A 22 0.59 58.77 -0.77
N VAL A 23 0.31 60.04 -1.09
CA VAL A 23 -0.14 61.04 -0.10
C VAL A 23 -1.66 61.28 -0.19
N ARG A 24 -2.27 61.01 -1.35
CA ARG A 24 -3.73 61.16 -1.54
C ARG A 24 -4.50 59.89 -1.13
N GLN A 25 -5.77 60.11 -0.74
CA GLN A 25 -6.75 59.06 -0.52
C GLN A 25 -6.88 58.20 -1.79
N CYS A 26 -6.95 56.87 -1.66
CA CYS A 26 -7.08 56.01 -2.84
C CYS A 26 -8.46 56.20 -3.49
N GLU A 27 -8.54 56.03 -4.81
CA GLU A 27 -9.77 56.32 -5.59
C GLU A 27 -10.97 55.49 -5.09
N ARG A 28 -10.70 54.27 -4.61
CA ARG A 28 -11.72 53.37 -4.08
C ARG A 28 -12.26 53.84 -2.73
N CYS A 29 -11.40 54.33 -1.85
CA CYS A 29 -11.81 54.94 -0.58
C CYS A 29 -12.52 56.27 -0.81
N ALA A 30 -12.10 57.08 -1.79
CA ALA A 30 -12.77 58.33 -2.14
C ALA A 30 -14.20 58.09 -2.66
N LYS A 31 -14.38 57.11 -3.55
CA LYS A 31 -15.70 56.76 -4.11
C LYS A 31 -16.66 56.16 -3.10
N LEU A 32 -16.14 55.51 -2.05
CA LEU A 32 -16.93 54.87 -1.00
C LEU A 32 -17.02 55.72 0.28
N HIS A 33 -16.47 56.95 0.28
CA HIS A 33 -16.37 57.84 1.45
C HIS A 33 -15.75 57.17 2.69
N LEU A 34 -14.64 56.43 2.50
CA LEU A 34 -13.96 55.68 3.55
C LEU A 34 -12.64 56.33 3.97
N GLU A 35 -12.31 56.25 5.26
CA GLU A 35 -10.98 56.63 5.76
C GLU A 35 -9.87 55.74 5.17
N CYS A 36 -8.75 56.37 4.83
CA CYS A 36 -7.63 55.74 4.12
C CYS A 36 -6.32 55.98 4.89
N ALA A 37 -5.98 55.08 5.82
CA ALA A 37 -4.72 55.11 6.59
C ALA A 37 -3.70 54.08 6.05
N SER A 38 -2.40 54.38 6.20
CA SER A 38 -1.29 53.59 5.61
C SER A 38 -0.28 53.00 6.62
N ASP A 39 -0.44 53.21 7.92
CA ASP A 39 0.62 52.86 8.89
C ASP A 39 0.29 51.60 9.69
N ARG A 40 1.03 50.51 9.40
CA ARG A 40 1.06 49.27 10.19
C ARG A 40 2.44 49.10 10.84
N GLU A 41 2.50 49.03 12.16
CA GLU A 41 3.69 48.57 12.88
C GLU A 41 3.76 47.02 12.93
N PRO A 42 4.94 46.40 12.78
CA PRO A 42 5.10 44.95 12.76
C PRO A 42 5.14 44.35 14.18
N HIS A 43 4.21 43.44 14.51
CA HIS A 43 4.35 42.56 15.68
C HIS A 43 5.21 41.32 15.33
N SER A 44 6.26 41.08 16.13
CA SER A 44 7.25 40.01 15.96
C SER A 44 6.67 38.63 16.28
N ARG A 45 6.72 37.70 15.31
CA ARG A 45 6.33 36.29 15.44
C ARG A 45 7.30 35.42 16.29
N LYS A 46 8.44 35.96 16.75
CA LYS A 46 9.49 35.16 17.41
C LYS A 46 9.14 34.71 18.83
N ASP A 47 8.41 35.53 19.60
CA ASP A 47 8.18 35.25 21.02
C ASP A 47 7.10 34.19 21.27
N VAL A 48 6.17 34.03 20.31
CA VAL A 48 5.11 33.00 20.38
C VAL A 48 5.69 31.60 20.09
N LEU A 49 6.63 31.50 19.15
CA LEU A 49 7.23 30.23 18.78
C LEU A 49 8.16 29.69 19.87
N ALA A 50 8.95 30.56 20.51
CA ALA A 50 9.81 30.18 21.63
C ALA A 50 9.02 29.62 22.83
N ASN A 51 7.88 30.25 23.15
CA ASN A 51 6.99 29.76 24.21
C ASN A 51 6.29 28.43 23.87
N GLN A 52 6.01 28.17 22.59
CA GLN A 52 5.45 26.90 22.14
C GLN A 52 6.48 25.76 22.19
N VAL A 53 7.72 26.04 21.79
CA VAL A 53 8.82 25.05 21.86
C VAL A 53 9.12 24.66 23.30
N ALA A 54 9.22 25.64 24.22
CA ALA A 54 9.45 25.35 25.64
C ALA A 54 8.33 24.51 26.28
N LYS A 55 7.07 24.73 25.86
CA LYS A 55 5.93 23.93 26.33
C LYS A 55 5.97 22.50 25.81
N LEU A 56 6.45 22.30 24.57
CA LEU A 56 6.59 20.97 23.97
C LEU A 56 7.74 20.20 24.61
N GLU A 57 8.88 20.84 24.85
CA GLU A 57 10.03 20.22 25.52
C GLU A 57 9.67 19.76 26.94
N SER A 58 8.93 20.58 27.70
CA SER A 58 8.43 20.19 29.02
C SER A 58 7.49 18.98 28.96
N ARG A 59 6.68 18.86 27.90
CA ARG A 59 5.73 17.75 27.74
C ARG A 59 6.42 16.45 27.34
N VAL A 60 7.48 16.53 26.54
CA VAL A 60 8.31 15.37 26.19
C VAL A 60 9.02 14.84 27.44
N ALA A 61 9.59 15.71 28.28
CA ALA A 61 10.23 15.30 29.52
C ALA A 61 9.26 14.59 30.50
N GLU A 62 8.01 15.07 30.63
CA GLU A 62 6.97 14.40 31.44
C GLU A 62 6.63 12.99 30.91
N LEU A 63 6.56 12.84 29.58
CA LEU A 63 6.24 11.56 28.94
C LEU A 63 7.38 10.56 29.08
N GLU A 64 8.63 11.01 28.93
CA GLU A 64 9.83 10.18 29.12
C GLU A 64 9.93 9.70 30.58
N ALA A 65 9.65 10.56 31.56
CA ALA A 65 9.61 10.19 32.97
C ALA A 65 8.51 9.14 33.25
N SER A 66 7.32 9.33 32.65
CA SER A 66 6.20 8.38 32.80
C SER A 66 6.51 7.01 32.19
N LEU A 67 7.19 6.99 31.03
CA LEU A 67 7.64 5.75 30.39
C LEU A 67 8.72 5.03 31.20
N MET A 68 9.63 5.78 31.84
CA MET A 68 10.66 5.21 32.70
C MET A 68 10.03 4.53 33.93
N GLN A 69 9.00 5.14 34.50
CA GLN A 69 8.25 4.62 35.64
C GLN A 69 7.51 3.30 35.31
N ILE A 70 6.85 3.23 34.15
CA ILE A 70 6.19 2.02 33.65
C ILE A 70 7.21 0.90 33.40
N ARG A 71 8.41 1.23 32.88
CA ARG A 71 9.47 0.26 32.60
C ARG A 71 10.03 -0.37 33.87
N THR A 72 10.11 0.40 34.96
CA THR A 72 10.47 -0.12 36.29
C THR A 72 9.37 -0.98 36.90
N GLU A 73 8.08 -0.68 36.68
CA GLU A 73 6.96 -1.50 37.18
C GLU A 73 6.88 -2.86 36.49
N ILE A 74 7.23 -2.95 35.19
CA ILE A 74 7.25 -4.22 34.43
C ILE A 74 8.42 -5.13 34.85
N SER A 75 9.52 -4.57 35.37
CA SER A 75 10.70 -5.34 35.79
C SER A 75 10.57 -5.99 37.17
N VAL A 76 9.45 -5.79 37.90
CA VAL A 76 9.20 -6.39 39.22
C VAL A 76 8.06 -7.43 39.14
N THR A 77 8.25 -8.49 38.35
CA THR A 77 7.51 -9.75 38.51
C THR A 77 8.46 -10.93 38.24
N PRO A 78 8.82 -11.75 39.26
CA PRO A 78 9.71 -12.88 39.05
C PRO A 78 8.91 -14.12 38.65
N ALA A 79 8.74 -14.33 37.35
CA ALA A 79 8.29 -15.62 36.79
C ALA A 79 9.47 -16.32 36.11
N ALA A 80 10.50 -16.64 36.88
CA ALA A 80 11.64 -17.44 36.43
C ALA A 80 12.18 -18.31 37.56
N THR A 81 11.38 -19.27 38.03
CA THR A 81 11.86 -20.43 38.80
C THR A 81 10.77 -21.48 38.82
N SER A 82 10.88 -22.51 37.96
CA SER A 82 10.43 -23.91 38.17
C SER A 82 10.44 -24.66 36.83
N LEU A 83 11.62 -25.11 36.38
CA LEU A 83 11.75 -26.06 35.28
C LEU A 83 12.80 -27.10 35.69
N SER A 84 12.44 -27.93 36.67
CA SER A 84 13.20 -29.13 37.02
C SER A 84 12.48 -30.01 38.05
N THR A 85 11.41 -30.72 37.69
CA THR A 85 11.09 -32.05 38.28
C THR A 85 9.95 -32.78 37.56
N LEU A 86 10.14 -34.09 37.35
CA LEU A 86 9.17 -35.15 37.01
C LEU A 86 8.71 -35.18 35.53
N GLY A 87 8.93 -36.22 34.71
CA GLY A 87 9.28 -37.61 34.96
C GLY A 87 8.04 -38.53 34.91
N GLY A 88 7.69 -39.00 33.70
CA GLY A 88 6.94 -40.23 33.39
C GLY A 88 5.48 -40.38 33.85
N ILE A 89 4.58 -40.76 32.93
CA ILE A 89 3.65 -41.92 32.97
C ILE A 89 2.52 -41.77 31.90
N SER A 90 2.21 -42.93 31.33
CA SER A 90 1.20 -43.43 30.37
C SER A 90 -0.10 -42.69 30.00
N GLU A 91 -0.50 -42.98 28.74
CA GLU A 91 -1.86 -43.31 28.24
C GLU A 91 -3.06 -43.07 29.16
N ASP A 92 -3.92 -42.13 28.76
CA ASP A 92 -5.38 -42.25 28.54
C ASP A 92 -6.07 -40.92 28.84
N THR A 93 -6.56 -40.22 27.80
CA THR A 93 -7.76 -39.38 27.92
C THR A 93 -8.44 -39.25 26.57
N THR A 94 -9.59 -39.90 26.47
CA THR A 94 -10.65 -39.62 25.52
C THR A 94 -11.30 -38.26 25.83
N GLY A 95 -11.67 -37.54 24.76
CA GLY A 95 -12.78 -36.59 24.78
C GLY A 95 -12.45 -35.09 24.82
N CYS A 96 -12.09 -34.51 23.68
CA CYS A 96 -12.78 -33.31 23.17
C CYS A 96 -12.45 -33.14 21.67
N ILE A 97 -13.41 -33.49 20.82
CA ILE A 97 -13.32 -33.41 19.35
C ILE A 97 -13.55 -31.94 18.93
N SER A 98 -12.56 -31.35 18.27
CA SER A 98 -12.71 -30.14 17.46
C SER A 98 -12.71 -30.55 15.98
N PRO A 99 -13.67 -30.09 15.14
CA PRO A 99 -13.79 -30.59 13.78
C PRO A 99 -13.00 -29.70 12.82
N TYR A 100 -11.81 -30.12 12.37
CA TYR A 100 -11.26 -29.72 11.06
C TYR A 100 -10.03 -30.58 10.73
N LEU A 101 -10.24 -31.61 9.90
CA LEU A 101 -9.32 -32.21 8.92
C LEU A 101 -9.89 -33.58 8.51
N GLN A 102 -10.89 -33.56 7.64
CA GLN A 102 -11.14 -34.67 6.72
C GLN A 102 -10.95 -34.12 5.31
N GLN A 103 -9.74 -34.26 4.78
CA GLN A 103 -9.58 -34.51 3.36
C GLN A 103 -8.68 -35.72 3.18
N ASN A 104 -9.20 -36.65 2.40
CA ASN A 104 -8.70 -38.00 2.21
C ASN A 104 -7.31 -38.02 1.59
N SER A 105 -6.51 -38.96 2.08
CA SER A 105 -5.24 -39.38 1.50
C SER A 105 -5.43 -40.04 0.13
N THR A 106 -4.78 -39.51 -0.90
CA THR A 106 -4.25 -40.31 -2.02
C THR A 106 -2.90 -39.76 -2.50
N SER A 107 -1.91 -40.66 -2.50
CA SER A 107 -0.53 -40.54 -2.98
C SER A 107 0.44 -39.66 -2.17
N ALA A 108 1.47 -40.33 -1.66
CA ALA A 108 2.66 -39.71 -1.09
C ALA A 108 3.47 -39.01 -2.20
N ALA A 109 3.12 -37.77 -2.51
CA ALA A 109 4.05 -36.81 -3.08
C ALA A 109 4.47 -35.88 -1.94
N SER A 110 5.75 -35.86 -1.62
CA SER A 110 6.35 -34.93 -0.66
C SER A 110 5.81 -33.52 -0.93
N VAL A 111 5.14 -32.93 0.06
CA VAL A 111 4.73 -31.53 0.02
C VAL A 111 6.01 -30.69 -0.08
N SER A 112 6.41 -30.37 -1.31
CA SER A 112 7.40 -29.34 -1.61
C SER A 112 6.77 -28.03 -1.18
N LEU A 113 7.03 -27.63 0.06
CA LEU A 113 6.45 -26.43 0.67
C LEU A 113 6.88 -25.12 -0.01
N TRP A 114 7.72 -25.14 -1.07
CA TRP A 114 8.43 -23.94 -1.56
C TRP A 114 8.59 -23.87 -3.10
N ASN A 115 7.49 -23.93 -3.85
CA ASN A 115 7.52 -23.65 -5.30
C ASN A 115 7.34 -22.13 -5.56
N CYS A 116 8.37 -21.49 -6.11
CA CYS A 116 8.69 -20.07 -5.94
C CYS A 116 7.82 -19.06 -6.71
N LEU A 117 7.10 -19.44 -7.76
CA LEU A 117 6.26 -18.49 -8.52
C LEU A 117 4.77 -18.51 -8.18
N GLY A 118 4.36 -19.25 -7.15
CA GLY A 118 2.94 -19.43 -6.79
C GLY A 118 2.56 -19.06 -5.36
N GLN A 119 3.54 -18.86 -4.46
CA GLN A 119 3.24 -18.66 -3.03
C GLN A 119 2.65 -17.29 -2.71
N HIS A 120 2.89 -16.29 -3.55
CA HIS A 120 2.50 -14.90 -3.29
C HIS A 120 1.46 -14.36 -4.28
N TRP A 121 0.96 -15.21 -5.19
CA TRP A 121 -0.05 -14.82 -6.16
C TRP A 121 -1.41 -15.37 -5.75
N TYR A 122 -2.34 -14.45 -5.55
CA TYR A 122 -3.68 -14.73 -5.05
C TYR A 122 -4.71 -14.13 -5.99
N PHE A 123 -5.88 -14.76 -6.00
CA PHE A 123 -7.10 -14.19 -6.55
C PHE A 123 -8.21 -14.31 -5.50
N LYS A 124 -8.77 -13.17 -5.06
CA LYS A 124 -9.74 -13.12 -3.93
C LYS A 124 -9.30 -13.99 -2.74
N GLY A 125 -8.03 -13.89 -2.34
CA GLY A 125 -7.48 -14.67 -1.22
C GLY A 125 -7.19 -16.15 -1.49
N ILE A 126 -7.48 -16.67 -2.69
CA ILE A 126 -7.14 -18.03 -3.09
C ILE A 126 -5.74 -18.05 -3.73
N PRO A 127 -4.77 -18.86 -3.22
CA PRO A 127 -3.49 -19.05 -3.88
C PRO A 127 -3.69 -19.66 -5.27
N MET A 128 -3.01 -19.09 -6.27
CA MET A 128 -3.23 -19.49 -7.67
C MET A 128 -2.76 -20.92 -7.98
N ASN A 129 -1.79 -21.43 -7.21
CA ASN A 129 -1.29 -22.81 -7.28
C ASN A 129 -2.10 -23.81 -6.42
N SER A 130 -3.15 -23.36 -5.72
CA SER A 130 -4.06 -24.26 -5.02
C SER A 130 -4.97 -25.00 -6.02
N ALA A 131 -5.62 -26.08 -5.59
CA ALA A 131 -6.57 -26.80 -6.43
C ALA A 131 -7.68 -25.87 -6.96
N GLN A 132 -8.23 -25.03 -6.08
CA GLN A 132 -9.25 -24.05 -6.42
C GLN A 132 -8.72 -22.95 -7.37
N GLY A 133 -7.46 -22.52 -7.19
CA GLY A 133 -6.81 -21.57 -8.11
C GLY A 133 -6.61 -22.13 -9.51
N ARG A 134 -6.22 -23.41 -9.63
CA ARG A 134 -6.10 -24.11 -10.93
C ARG A 134 -7.45 -24.31 -11.62
N GLU A 135 -8.49 -24.63 -10.85
CA GLU A 135 -9.86 -24.72 -11.39
C GLU A 135 -10.33 -23.37 -11.90
N TRP A 136 -10.09 -22.28 -11.15
CA TRP A 136 -10.40 -20.93 -11.59
C TRP A 136 -9.66 -20.54 -12.88
N LEU A 137 -8.35 -20.79 -12.96
CA LEU A 137 -7.57 -20.55 -14.18
C LEU A 137 -8.13 -21.32 -15.38
N SER A 138 -8.41 -22.61 -15.19
CA SER A 138 -8.98 -23.46 -16.25
C SER A 138 -10.36 -22.97 -16.70
N SER A 139 -11.17 -22.44 -15.77
CA SER A 139 -12.50 -21.88 -16.09
C SER A 139 -12.43 -20.63 -16.97
N LYS A 140 -11.36 -19.82 -16.84
CA LYS A 140 -11.19 -18.58 -17.61
C LYS A 140 -10.53 -18.80 -18.96
N ILE A 141 -9.66 -19.80 -19.07
CA ILE A 141 -8.87 -20.08 -20.28
C ILE A 141 -9.56 -21.10 -21.18
N GLY A 142 -10.43 -21.95 -20.64
CA GLY A 142 -11.13 -23.01 -21.37
C GLY A 142 -10.36 -24.32 -21.54
N GLU A 143 -9.09 -24.35 -21.09
CA GLU A 143 -8.22 -25.54 -21.07
C GLU A 143 -7.43 -25.62 -19.74
N SER A 144 -6.90 -26.81 -19.42
CA SER A 144 -6.09 -27.02 -18.22
C SER A 144 -4.67 -26.46 -18.41
N VAL A 145 -4.43 -25.24 -17.95
CA VAL A 145 -3.08 -24.66 -17.88
C VAL A 145 -2.33 -25.21 -16.67
N THR A 146 -1.21 -25.90 -16.90
CA THR A 146 -0.37 -26.44 -15.82
C THR A 146 0.81 -25.52 -15.52
N LEU A 147 0.65 -24.68 -14.50
CA LEU A 147 1.74 -23.83 -13.98
C LEU A 147 2.75 -24.64 -13.11
N ASP A 148 2.41 -25.87 -12.74
CA ASP A 148 3.18 -26.72 -11.82
C ASP A 148 4.55 -27.17 -12.39
N GLY A 149 4.76 -27.00 -13.70
CA GLY A 149 6.00 -27.37 -14.41
C GLY A 149 6.95 -26.20 -14.68
N PHE A 150 6.75 -25.04 -14.06
CA PHE A 150 7.65 -23.89 -14.19
C PHE A 150 8.42 -23.67 -12.88
N HIS A 151 9.73 -23.88 -12.96
CA HIS A 151 10.70 -23.70 -11.89
C HIS A 151 11.42 -22.37 -12.03
N LEU A 152 10.66 -21.31 -12.28
CA LEU A 152 11.17 -19.94 -12.29
C LEU A 152 11.86 -19.69 -10.94
N PHE A 153 13.15 -19.35 -11.00
CA PHE A 153 14.09 -19.29 -9.86
C PHE A 153 14.74 -20.62 -9.42
N GLY A 154 14.85 -21.61 -10.30
CA GLY A 154 15.86 -22.68 -10.20
C GLY A 154 15.65 -23.67 -9.04
N SER A 155 14.44 -24.23 -8.91
CA SER A 155 14.18 -25.29 -7.92
C SER A 155 14.64 -26.69 -8.35
N GLN A 156 15.22 -26.85 -9.53
CA GLN A 156 15.85 -28.12 -9.90
C GLN A 156 17.14 -28.33 -9.11
N LYS A 157 17.28 -29.50 -8.48
CA LYS A 157 18.50 -29.88 -7.77
C LYS A 157 19.64 -29.98 -8.79
N HIS A 158 20.58 -29.04 -8.72
CA HIS A 158 21.84 -29.18 -9.44
C HIS A 158 22.62 -30.35 -8.85
N HIS A 159 22.73 -31.42 -9.62
CA HIS A 159 23.75 -32.44 -9.38
C HIS A 159 25.06 -31.93 -9.97
N LEU A 160 25.84 -31.16 -9.21
CA LEU A 160 27.26 -31.03 -9.53
C LEU A 160 27.86 -32.44 -9.44
N GLY A 161 28.08 -33.07 -10.59
CA GLY A 161 28.66 -34.41 -10.66
C GLY A 161 29.99 -34.48 -9.92
N SER A 162 30.34 -35.67 -9.42
CA SER A 162 31.62 -35.93 -8.76
C SER A 162 32.78 -35.46 -9.63
N LEU A 163 33.76 -34.78 -9.04
CA LEU A 163 35.05 -34.52 -9.67
C LEU A 163 35.66 -35.85 -10.16
N SER A 164 36.23 -35.84 -11.37
CA SER A 164 37.12 -36.88 -11.91
C SER A 164 38.06 -36.17 -12.90
N PRO A 165 39.40 -36.38 -12.95
CA PRO A 165 40.43 -36.74 -11.96
C PRO A 165 41.11 -35.44 -11.39
N PRO A 166 42.39 -35.34 -10.92
CA PRO A 166 42.79 -34.30 -9.96
C PRO A 166 42.78 -32.88 -10.56
N PHE A 167 42.00 -32.00 -9.91
CA PHE A 167 42.01 -30.57 -10.18
C PHE A 167 43.39 -29.99 -9.82
N THR A 168 44.03 -29.31 -10.77
CA THR A 168 45.30 -28.60 -10.55
C THR A 168 45.02 -27.12 -10.33
N PHE A 169 45.57 -26.55 -9.27
CA PHE A 169 45.37 -25.14 -8.96
C PHE A 169 45.97 -24.25 -10.07
N PRO A 170 45.27 -23.19 -10.55
CA PRO A 170 45.75 -22.36 -11.65
C PRO A 170 47.08 -21.67 -11.39
N GLU A 171 47.81 -21.36 -12.47
CA GLU A 171 49.04 -20.56 -12.40
C GLU A 171 48.77 -19.11 -11.99
N ARG A 172 49.73 -18.52 -11.27
CA ARG A 172 49.63 -17.18 -10.69
C ARG A 172 49.25 -16.10 -11.72
N GLN A 173 49.90 -16.15 -12.88
CA GLN A 173 49.67 -15.21 -13.99
C GLN A 173 48.21 -15.23 -14.49
N ARG A 174 47.55 -16.40 -14.42
CA ARG A 174 46.16 -16.55 -14.85
C ARG A 174 45.22 -15.81 -13.90
N ILE A 175 45.42 -15.95 -12.59
CA ILE A 175 44.61 -15.28 -11.56
C ILE A 175 44.81 -13.76 -11.63
N GLU A 176 46.05 -13.30 -11.80
CA GLU A 176 46.39 -11.89 -11.98
C GLU A 176 45.70 -11.27 -13.21
N ALA A 177 45.54 -12.03 -14.31
CA ALA A 177 44.79 -11.56 -15.47
C ALA A 177 43.30 -11.32 -15.15
N PHE A 178 42.68 -12.22 -14.38
CA PHE A 178 41.29 -12.04 -13.92
C PHE A 178 41.16 -10.84 -12.95
N LEU A 179 42.10 -10.69 -12.00
CA LEU A 179 42.11 -9.56 -11.07
C LEU A 179 42.24 -8.21 -11.79
N ASN A 180 43.16 -8.11 -12.76
CA ASN A 180 43.32 -6.91 -13.57
C ASN A 180 42.04 -6.57 -14.36
N SER A 181 41.43 -7.59 -14.99
CA SER A 181 40.16 -7.41 -15.71
C SER A 181 39.06 -6.90 -14.77
N TYR A 182 38.89 -7.53 -13.60
CA TYR A 182 37.88 -7.16 -12.61
C TYR A 182 38.09 -5.75 -12.05
N PHE A 183 39.32 -5.39 -11.66
CA PHE A 183 39.60 -4.08 -11.05
C PHE A 183 39.50 -2.91 -12.05
N THR A 184 39.60 -3.18 -13.35
CA THR A 184 39.36 -2.18 -14.41
C THR A 184 37.89 -2.08 -14.84
N SER A 185 37.04 -3.01 -14.36
CA SER A 185 35.62 -3.06 -14.70
C SER A 185 34.76 -2.26 -13.71
N PRO A 186 33.68 -1.60 -14.18
CA PRO A 186 32.63 -1.02 -13.32
C PRO A 186 32.05 -2.01 -12.30
N TRP A 187 32.13 -3.31 -12.57
CA TRP A 187 31.64 -4.38 -11.69
C TRP A 187 32.23 -4.35 -10.28
N ARG A 188 33.50 -3.93 -10.13
CA ARG A 188 34.13 -3.79 -8.81
C ARG A 188 33.32 -2.88 -7.88
N LEU A 189 32.67 -1.85 -8.43
CA LEU A 189 31.86 -0.89 -7.66
C LEU A 189 30.55 -1.49 -7.17
N PHE A 190 29.93 -2.35 -7.99
CA PHE A 190 28.63 -2.96 -7.71
C PHE A 190 28.76 -4.21 -6.83
N TYR A 191 29.83 -4.98 -7.03
CA TYR A 191 30.12 -6.20 -6.28
C TYR A 191 31.55 -6.16 -5.72
N PRO A 192 31.81 -5.40 -4.65
CA PRO A 192 33.12 -5.28 -4.01
C PRO A 192 33.49 -6.54 -3.21
N VAL A 193 33.59 -7.68 -3.89
CA VAL A 193 33.84 -9.00 -3.30
C VAL A 193 35.31 -9.19 -2.91
N ILE A 194 36.23 -8.46 -3.55
CA ILE A 194 37.67 -8.50 -3.28
C ILE A 194 38.22 -7.07 -3.13
N ASP A 195 39.05 -6.89 -2.10
CA ASP A 195 39.83 -5.67 -1.87
C ASP A 195 41.22 -5.78 -2.54
N PRO A 196 41.70 -4.75 -3.27
CA PRO A 196 42.97 -4.82 -4.00
C PRO A 196 44.22 -4.97 -3.13
N ALA A 197 44.21 -4.48 -1.89
CA ALA A 197 45.38 -4.60 -1.02
C ALA A 197 45.36 -5.95 -0.29
N LEU A 198 44.19 -6.42 0.15
CA LEU A 198 44.06 -7.68 0.87
C LEU A 198 44.23 -8.90 -0.05
N VAL A 199 43.91 -8.78 -1.35
CA VAL A 199 44.02 -9.92 -2.28
C VAL A 199 45.45 -10.39 -2.47
N GLU A 200 46.45 -9.52 -2.32
CA GLU A 200 47.86 -9.93 -2.40
C GLU A 200 48.25 -10.91 -1.28
N GLU A 201 47.68 -10.75 -0.09
CA GLU A 201 47.85 -11.70 1.02
C GLU A 201 47.16 -13.03 0.71
N THR A 202 45.94 -12.99 0.18
CA THR A 202 45.22 -14.19 -0.28
C THR A 202 45.98 -14.92 -1.40
N MET A 203 46.51 -14.17 -2.37
CA MET A 203 47.35 -14.67 -3.46
C MET A 203 48.60 -15.37 -2.92
N ALA A 204 49.34 -14.72 -2.02
CA ALA A 204 50.53 -15.33 -1.41
C ALA A 204 50.16 -16.62 -0.65
N ALA A 205 49.10 -16.60 0.16
CA ALA A 205 48.66 -17.74 0.95
C ALA A 205 48.23 -18.94 0.08
N ALA A 206 47.59 -18.68 -1.07
CA ALA A 206 47.11 -19.73 -1.96
C ALA A 206 48.26 -20.59 -2.55
N TYR A 207 49.43 -20.00 -2.79
CA TYR A 207 50.61 -20.71 -3.30
C TYR A 207 51.51 -21.29 -2.19
N THR A 208 51.21 -21.02 -0.92
CA THR A 208 51.87 -21.62 0.25
C THR A 208 51.00 -22.69 0.94
N GLU A 209 50.09 -23.32 0.19
CA GLU A 209 49.16 -24.39 0.61
C GLU A 209 47.95 -23.99 1.48
N SER A 210 47.55 -22.72 1.54
CA SER A 210 46.27 -22.35 2.19
C SER A 210 45.07 -22.72 1.32
N LYS A 211 44.34 -23.76 1.71
CA LYS A 211 43.11 -24.21 1.02
C LYS A 211 42.04 -23.13 0.98
N SER A 212 41.82 -22.36 2.05
CA SER A 212 40.80 -21.31 2.08
C SER A 212 41.10 -20.20 1.07
N ALA A 213 42.36 -19.82 0.93
CA ALA A 213 42.80 -18.85 -0.06
C ALA A 213 42.69 -19.40 -1.50
N GLN A 214 43.05 -20.67 -1.71
CA GLN A 214 42.86 -21.32 -3.01
C GLN A 214 41.39 -21.31 -3.43
N VAL A 215 40.49 -21.77 -2.56
CA VAL A 215 39.05 -21.83 -2.84
C VAL A 215 38.46 -20.44 -3.07
N CYS A 216 38.90 -19.42 -2.32
CA CYS A 216 38.49 -18.04 -2.55
C CYS A 216 38.85 -17.55 -3.95
N LEU A 217 40.07 -17.82 -4.42
CA LEU A 217 40.50 -17.43 -5.77
C LEU A 217 39.79 -18.23 -6.86
N LEU A 218 39.45 -19.50 -6.62
CA LEU A 218 38.65 -20.30 -7.55
C LEU A 218 37.21 -19.76 -7.68
N ALA A 219 36.57 -19.43 -6.55
CA ALA A 219 35.25 -18.81 -6.55
C ALA A 219 35.26 -17.43 -7.22
N PHE A 220 36.36 -16.67 -7.06
CA PHE A 220 36.56 -15.41 -7.77
C PHE A 220 36.69 -15.58 -9.28
N MET A 221 37.50 -16.54 -9.74
CA MET A 221 37.62 -16.84 -11.17
C MET A 221 36.30 -17.32 -11.78
N ALA A 222 35.56 -18.15 -11.05
CA ALA A 222 34.23 -18.59 -11.44
C ALA A 222 33.26 -17.40 -11.59
N LEU A 223 33.20 -16.50 -10.61
CA LEU A 223 32.39 -15.30 -10.71
C LEU A 223 32.83 -14.41 -11.89
N CYS A 224 34.14 -14.20 -12.05
CA CYS A 224 34.66 -13.35 -13.12
C CYS A 224 34.42 -13.92 -14.52
N SER A 225 34.28 -15.24 -14.65
CA SER A 225 33.92 -15.88 -15.93
C SER A 225 32.53 -15.47 -16.42
N ARG A 226 31.66 -15.00 -15.52
CA ARG A 226 30.32 -14.49 -15.85
C ARG A 226 30.33 -13.05 -16.35
N LEU A 227 31.45 -12.33 -16.22
CA LEU A 227 31.56 -10.92 -16.59
C LEU A 227 31.83 -10.78 -18.09
N LYS A 228 30.90 -10.15 -18.82
CA LYS A 228 31.14 -9.80 -20.23
C LYS A 228 32.32 -8.82 -20.33
N GLY A 229 33.27 -9.12 -21.23
CA GLY A 229 34.48 -8.29 -21.45
C GLY A 229 35.80 -8.90 -20.98
N SER A 230 35.79 -10.04 -20.29
CA SER A 230 37.02 -10.79 -20.01
C SER A 230 37.60 -11.33 -21.33
N ARG A 231 38.79 -10.88 -21.71
CA ARG A 231 39.56 -11.44 -22.86
C ARG A 231 40.05 -12.88 -22.61
N VAL A 232 39.68 -13.48 -21.48
CA VAL A 232 40.11 -14.81 -21.06
C VAL A 232 39.06 -15.84 -21.50
N GLN A 233 39.48 -16.87 -22.24
CA GLN A 233 38.60 -17.94 -22.75
C GLN A 233 37.72 -18.55 -21.63
N LEU A 234 36.42 -18.70 -21.94
CA LEU A 234 35.31 -19.04 -21.06
C LEU A 234 35.20 -20.53 -20.68
N ASP A 235 36.04 -21.41 -21.23
CA ASP A 235 35.87 -22.88 -21.13
C ASP A 235 36.06 -23.48 -19.71
N ASP A 236 36.50 -22.70 -18.71
CA ASP A 236 36.89 -23.22 -17.38
C ASP A 236 35.94 -22.87 -16.21
N SER A 237 34.82 -22.15 -16.43
CA SER A 237 33.92 -21.71 -15.34
C SER A 237 33.37 -22.87 -14.50
N ASP A 238 32.87 -23.92 -15.17
CA ASP A 238 32.32 -25.13 -14.55
C ASP A 238 33.38 -25.91 -13.75
N VAL A 239 34.63 -25.80 -14.16
CA VAL A 239 35.75 -26.43 -13.46
C VAL A 239 36.00 -25.70 -12.13
N TYR A 240 36.06 -24.38 -12.15
CA TYR A 240 36.29 -23.57 -10.95
C TYR A 240 35.13 -23.64 -9.96
N ILE A 241 33.89 -23.66 -10.45
CA ILE A 241 32.70 -23.85 -9.61
C ILE A 241 32.72 -25.23 -8.95
N ARG A 242 32.92 -26.32 -9.72
CA ARG A 242 33.00 -27.67 -9.16
C ARG A 242 34.12 -27.82 -8.13
N ALA A 243 35.29 -27.27 -8.43
CA ALA A 243 36.41 -27.27 -7.50
C ALA A 243 36.07 -26.48 -6.22
N SER A 244 35.44 -25.32 -6.33
CA SER A 244 35.05 -24.52 -5.15
C SER A 244 34.03 -25.25 -4.27
N HIS A 245 33.03 -25.90 -4.86
CA HIS A 245 32.01 -26.67 -4.12
C HIS A 245 32.58 -27.91 -3.42
N SER A 246 33.56 -28.59 -4.01
CA SER A 246 34.13 -29.81 -3.40
C SER A 246 34.89 -29.54 -2.11
N PHE A 247 35.48 -28.35 -1.98
CA PHE A 247 36.20 -27.91 -0.79
C PHE A 247 35.31 -27.14 0.21
N LEU A 248 34.07 -26.83 -0.16
CA LEU A 248 33.16 -26.04 0.68
C LEU A 248 32.92 -26.66 2.06
N PRO A 249 32.67 -27.98 2.22
CA PRO A 249 32.46 -28.58 3.54
C PRO A 249 33.64 -28.38 4.52
N GLU A 250 34.87 -28.35 4.00
CA GLU A 250 36.08 -28.10 4.81
C GLU A 250 36.17 -26.62 5.24
N LEU A 251 35.74 -25.70 4.38
CA LEU A 251 35.77 -24.26 4.60
C LEU A 251 34.73 -23.78 5.63
N LEU A 252 33.57 -24.43 5.66
CA LEU A 252 32.42 -24.03 6.49
C LEU A 252 32.62 -24.26 8.00
N GLY A 253 33.70 -24.92 8.41
CA GLY A 253 34.04 -25.17 9.81
C GLY A 253 34.73 -24.00 10.52
N GLN A 254 35.30 -23.03 9.80
CA GLN A 254 36.00 -21.87 10.38
C GLN A 254 35.73 -20.59 9.58
N SER A 255 35.14 -19.59 10.24
CA SER A 255 34.84 -18.29 9.62
C SER A 255 36.11 -17.45 9.46
N SER A 256 36.50 -17.21 8.20
CA SER A 256 37.63 -16.39 7.76
C SER A 256 37.17 -15.38 6.70
N LEU A 257 38.01 -14.39 6.37
CA LEU A 257 37.68 -13.43 5.32
C LEU A 257 37.51 -14.16 3.98
N GLU A 258 38.42 -15.08 3.70
CA GLU A 258 38.45 -15.91 2.48
C GLU A 258 37.20 -16.80 2.40
N SER A 259 36.75 -17.37 3.52
CA SER A 259 35.52 -18.17 3.54
C SER A 259 34.27 -17.32 3.30
N LEU A 260 34.19 -16.12 3.88
CA LEU A 260 33.10 -15.18 3.65
C LEU A 260 33.05 -14.72 2.19
N GLN A 261 34.20 -14.33 1.64
CA GLN A 261 34.32 -13.93 0.23
C GLN A 261 33.92 -15.07 -0.70
N THR A 262 34.43 -16.28 -0.46
CA THR A 262 34.08 -17.48 -1.25
C THR A 262 32.57 -17.67 -1.31
N VAL A 263 31.91 -17.71 -0.15
CA VAL A 263 30.48 -18.01 -0.08
C VAL A 263 29.65 -16.90 -0.73
N ILE A 264 30.01 -15.62 -0.55
CA ILE A 264 29.33 -14.50 -1.22
C ILE A 264 29.53 -14.56 -2.75
N MET A 265 30.74 -14.84 -3.24
CA MET A 265 31.01 -14.93 -4.67
C MET A 265 30.24 -16.08 -5.33
N LEU A 266 30.17 -17.25 -4.67
CA LEU A 266 29.37 -18.39 -5.15
C LEU A 266 27.86 -18.08 -5.11
N GLN A 267 27.37 -17.34 -4.11
CA GLN A 267 25.98 -16.89 -4.09
C GLN A 267 25.68 -15.96 -5.27
N ILE A 268 26.52 -14.94 -5.51
CA ILE A 268 26.34 -14.02 -6.63
C ILE A 268 26.39 -14.80 -7.94
N TYR A 269 27.35 -15.71 -8.13
CA TYR A 269 27.42 -16.58 -9.30
C TYR A 269 26.08 -17.29 -9.57
N HIS A 270 25.54 -17.97 -8.55
CA HIS A 270 24.30 -18.73 -8.68
C HIS A 270 23.10 -17.83 -8.98
N LEU A 271 23.02 -16.65 -8.37
CA LEU A 271 21.95 -15.69 -8.64
C LEU A 271 22.02 -15.17 -10.08
N LEU A 272 23.22 -14.89 -10.58
CA LEU A 272 23.47 -14.48 -11.96
C LEU A 272 23.27 -15.61 -12.98
N SER A 273 23.16 -16.86 -12.52
CA SER A 273 22.78 -18.03 -13.33
C SER A 273 21.34 -18.50 -13.08
N GLY A 274 20.54 -17.74 -12.32
CA GLY A 274 19.14 -18.09 -12.07
C GLY A 274 18.97 -19.31 -11.15
N GLN A 275 20.02 -19.76 -10.47
CA GLN A 275 20.05 -20.89 -9.55
C GLN A 275 19.78 -20.43 -8.11
N TRP A 276 18.60 -19.87 -7.85
CA TRP A 276 18.28 -19.25 -6.55
C TRP A 276 18.25 -20.25 -5.40
N GLY A 277 17.87 -21.51 -5.65
CA GLY A 277 17.94 -22.57 -4.65
C GLY A 277 19.35 -22.81 -4.13
N ALA A 278 20.33 -22.90 -5.04
CA ALA A 278 21.74 -23.07 -4.68
C ALA A 278 22.27 -21.85 -3.91
N ALA A 279 21.92 -20.63 -4.33
CA ALA A 279 22.25 -19.41 -3.58
C ALA A 279 21.64 -19.41 -2.16
N ALA A 280 20.37 -19.82 -2.03
CA ALA A 280 19.66 -19.88 -0.76
C ALA A 280 20.20 -20.96 0.20
N GLU A 281 20.76 -22.06 -0.31
CA GLU A 281 21.44 -23.08 0.49
C GLU A 281 22.79 -22.60 1.03
N LEU A 282 23.51 -21.78 0.25
CA LEU A 282 24.78 -21.19 0.68
C LEU A 282 24.59 -20.01 1.66
N HIS A 283 23.44 -19.37 1.63
CA HIS A 283 23.19 -18.12 2.36
C HIS A 283 23.40 -18.17 3.88
N PRO A 284 22.94 -19.20 4.61
CA PRO A 284 23.14 -19.27 6.07
C PRO A 284 24.61 -19.27 6.49
N TYR A 285 25.51 -19.77 5.64
CA TYR A 285 26.95 -19.77 5.92
C TYR A 285 27.56 -18.37 5.83
N ALA A 286 27.14 -17.56 4.85
CA ALA A 286 27.57 -16.17 4.76
C ALA A 286 27.08 -15.37 5.98
N CYS A 287 25.82 -15.54 6.38
CA CYS A 287 25.25 -14.90 7.56
C CYS A 287 26.06 -15.21 8.82
N ARG A 288 26.37 -16.50 9.04
CA ARG A 288 27.20 -16.93 10.18
C ARG A 288 28.60 -16.34 10.12
N ALA A 289 29.27 -16.40 8.98
CA ALA A 289 30.61 -15.85 8.81
C ALA A 289 30.67 -14.34 9.05
N VAL A 290 29.66 -13.59 8.60
CA VAL A 290 29.50 -12.16 8.90
C VAL A 290 29.39 -11.90 10.40
N HIS A 291 28.65 -12.74 11.13
CA HIS A 291 28.53 -12.61 12.58
C HIS A 291 29.84 -12.92 13.30
N ASP A 292 30.49 -14.04 12.96
CA ASP A 292 31.76 -14.46 13.56
C ASP A 292 32.88 -13.44 13.33
N LEU A 293 32.90 -12.82 12.14
CA LEU A 293 33.87 -11.79 11.76
C LEU A 293 33.46 -10.38 12.22
N LYS A 294 32.34 -10.23 12.92
CA LYS A 294 31.79 -8.96 13.42
C LYS A 294 31.51 -7.90 12.34
N GLY A 295 31.21 -8.31 11.11
CA GLY A 295 30.83 -7.38 10.03
C GLY A 295 29.48 -6.69 10.24
N HIS A 296 28.60 -7.32 11.02
CA HIS A 296 27.28 -6.79 11.39
C HIS A 296 27.33 -5.61 12.38
N ILE A 297 28.50 -5.24 12.91
CA ILE A 297 28.67 -4.14 13.87
C ILE A 297 29.50 -3.03 13.22
N SER A 298 29.04 -1.78 13.25
CA SER A 298 29.84 -0.64 12.79
C SER A 298 30.85 -0.25 13.87
N GLN A 299 32.12 -0.03 13.48
CA GLN A 299 33.14 0.51 14.37
C GLN A 299 33.53 1.92 13.92
N PRO A 300 33.78 2.84 14.87
CA PRO A 300 34.23 4.18 14.54
C PRO A 300 35.60 4.11 13.86
N SER A 301 35.71 4.79 12.71
CA SER A 301 36.92 4.84 11.87
C SER A 301 38.12 5.35 12.67
N GLY A 302 38.95 4.44 13.16
CA GLY A 302 40.31 4.70 13.63
C GLY A 302 41.27 4.90 12.46
N SER A 303 42.53 5.25 12.75
CA SER A 303 43.62 5.50 11.78
C SER A 303 43.68 4.56 10.57
N ASP A 304 44.36 4.93 9.49
CA ASP A 304 44.46 4.14 8.24
C ASP A 304 45.36 2.88 8.35
N SER A 305 45.06 1.97 9.29
CA SER A 305 45.80 0.75 9.54
C SER A 305 45.31 -0.43 8.68
N ALA A 306 46.14 -1.46 8.49
CA ALA A 306 45.75 -2.69 7.78
C ALA A 306 44.57 -3.42 8.46
N VAL A 307 44.48 -3.34 9.79
CA VAL A 307 43.36 -3.91 10.57
C VAL A 307 42.06 -3.15 10.27
N ASP A 308 42.13 -1.83 10.19
CA ASP A 308 41.00 -0.97 9.85
C ASP A 308 40.54 -1.22 8.41
N ARG A 309 41.47 -1.44 7.46
CA ARG A 309 41.14 -1.84 6.08
C ARG A 309 40.42 -3.19 6.02
N ARG A 310 40.91 -4.22 6.72
CA ARG A 310 40.26 -5.54 6.78
C ARG A 310 38.85 -5.43 7.35
N HIS A 311 38.65 -4.64 8.40
CA HIS A 311 37.34 -4.43 9.00
C HIS A 311 36.38 -3.70 8.04
N ARG A 312 36.83 -2.64 7.36
CA ARG A 312 36.06 -1.94 6.31
C ARG A 312 35.61 -2.90 5.20
N HIS A 313 36.51 -3.78 4.74
CA HIS A 313 36.16 -4.77 3.71
C HIS A 313 35.12 -5.78 4.20
N ILE A 314 35.28 -6.32 5.42
CA ILE A 314 34.28 -7.20 6.04
C ILE A 314 32.92 -6.47 6.17
N ARG A 315 32.92 -5.17 6.47
CA ARG A 315 31.71 -4.35 6.52
C ARG A 315 31.04 -4.18 5.16
N ASN A 316 31.81 -4.05 4.07
CA ASN A 316 31.26 -4.06 2.71
C ASN A 316 30.66 -5.42 2.35
N LEU A 317 31.32 -6.52 2.73
CA LEU A 317 30.79 -7.87 2.56
C LEU A 317 29.52 -8.10 3.38
N PHE A 318 29.39 -7.52 4.57
CA PHE A 318 28.13 -7.50 5.33
C PHE A 318 27.01 -6.85 4.53
N TRP A 319 27.23 -5.68 3.95
CA TRP A 319 26.20 -4.99 3.17
C TRP A 319 25.78 -5.77 1.92
N LEU A 320 26.73 -6.39 1.21
CA LEU A 320 26.41 -7.34 0.15
C LEU A 320 25.57 -8.50 0.68
N CYS A 321 25.98 -9.14 1.77
CA CYS A 321 25.24 -10.25 2.39
C CYS A 321 23.82 -9.81 2.81
N TYR A 322 23.66 -8.61 3.35
CA TYR A 322 22.37 -8.06 3.78
C TYR A 322 21.44 -7.78 2.59
N ILE A 323 21.97 -7.28 1.47
CA ILE A 323 21.21 -7.13 0.21
C ILE A 323 20.74 -8.51 -0.29
N LEU A 324 21.68 -9.46 -0.40
CA LEU A 324 21.42 -10.80 -0.93
C LEU A 324 20.39 -11.55 -0.08
N ASP A 325 20.45 -11.41 1.24
CA ASP A 325 19.47 -12.02 2.16
C ASP A 325 18.04 -11.62 1.82
N LYS A 326 17.80 -10.33 1.54
CA LYS A 326 16.45 -9.82 1.25
C LYS A 326 15.98 -10.15 -0.16
N ASP A 327 16.91 -10.19 -1.12
CA ASP A 327 16.57 -10.63 -2.47
C ASP A 327 16.22 -12.11 -2.52
N ILE A 328 17.04 -12.95 -1.88
CA ILE A 328 16.76 -14.39 -1.76
C ILE A 328 15.43 -14.59 -1.03
N ALA A 329 15.20 -13.85 0.06
CA ALA A 329 13.96 -13.97 0.82
C ALA A 329 12.71 -13.62 -0.01
N LEU A 330 12.70 -12.47 -0.71
CA LEU A 330 11.56 -12.06 -1.54
C LEU A 330 11.34 -12.93 -2.78
N ARG A 331 12.42 -13.43 -3.40
CA ARG A 331 12.35 -14.10 -4.71
C ARG A 331 12.25 -15.61 -4.62
N TYR A 332 12.88 -16.21 -3.60
CA TYR A 332 12.86 -17.65 -3.35
C TYR A 332 11.88 -18.04 -2.23
N GLY A 333 11.34 -17.08 -1.46
CA GLY A 333 10.29 -17.32 -0.46
C GLY A 333 10.78 -17.84 0.89
N ARG A 334 12.08 -17.67 1.21
CA ARG A 334 12.62 -18.02 2.54
C ARG A 334 12.59 -16.82 3.50
N PRO A 335 12.40 -17.01 4.81
CA PRO A 335 12.57 -15.92 5.77
C PRO A 335 14.01 -15.36 5.75
N PRO A 336 14.20 -14.05 5.88
CA PRO A 336 15.53 -13.44 5.95
C PRO A 336 16.28 -13.87 7.21
N CYS A 337 17.58 -14.11 7.09
CA CYS A 337 18.47 -14.52 8.17
C CYS A 337 19.08 -13.33 8.93
N LEU A 338 19.35 -12.22 8.25
CA LEU A 338 19.96 -11.02 8.83
C LEU A 338 18.89 -9.98 9.13
N THR A 339 18.35 -9.97 10.34
CA THR A 339 17.33 -8.98 10.72
C THR A 339 17.96 -7.76 11.38
N ARG A 340 17.27 -6.62 11.26
CA ARG A 340 17.73 -5.33 11.78
C ARG A 340 17.89 -5.28 13.29
N GLU A 341 17.22 -6.17 14.04
CA GLU A 341 17.32 -6.27 15.49
C GLU A 341 18.71 -6.73 15.94
N TYR A 342 19.44 -7.45 15.08
CA TYR A 342 20.75 -8.02 15.37
C TYR A 342 21.89 -7.41 14.53
N CYS A 343 21.59 -6.42 13.68
CA CYS A 343 22.56 -5.80 12.79
C CYS A 343 22.62 -4.29 13.00
N ASP A 344 23.82 -3.73 13.08
CA ASP A 344 24.03 -2.30 12.94
C ASP A 344 23.86 -1.93 11.46
N LEU A 345 22.89 -1.07 11.16
CA LEU A 345 22.56 -0.63 9.79
C LEU A 345 23.09 0.78 9.47
N THR A 346 24.11 1.23 10.19
CA THR A 346 24.80 2.50 9.89
C THR A 346 25.40 2.45 8.49
N LEU A 347 24.92 3.36 7.62
CA LEU A 347 25.30 3.45 6.21
C LEU A 347 26.78 3.81 6.04
N PRO A 348 27.50 3.26 5.04
CA PRO A 348 28.89 3.63 4.75
C PRO A 348 29.03 5.11 4.38
N ASP A 349 30.04 5.84 4.85
CA ASP A 349 30.17 7.31 4.64
C ASP A 349 30.13 7.75 3.16
N ASP A 350 30.52 6.87 2.24
CA ASP A 350 30.58 7.10 0.79
C ASP A 350 29.38 6.56 0.01
N TRP A 351 28.37 6.00 0.67
CA TRP A 351 27.24 5.30 0.03
C TRP A 351 26.48 6.17 -1.01
N ALA A 352 26.39 7.47 -0.77
CA ALA A 352 25.66 8.41 -1.63
C ALA A 352 26.53 9.00 -2.76
N ARG A 353 27.82 8.65 -2.85
CA ARG A 353 28.75 9.25 -3.83
C ARG A 353 28.35 8.97 -5.28
N VAL A 354 27.70 7.83 -5.57
CA VAL A 354 27.21 7.51 -6.92
C VAL A 354 26.26 8.59 -7.47
N TYR A 355 25.53 9.28 -6.59
CA TYR A 355 24.60 10.34 -6.96
C TYR A 355 25.28 11.70 -7.18
N ASN A 356 26.45 11.90 -6.58
CA ASN A 356 27.20 13.16 -6.56
C ASN A 356 28.43 13.15 -7.48
N ALA A 357 28.65 12.01 -8.16
CA ALA A 357 29.67 11.77 -9.16
C ALA A 357 29.65 12.81 -10.30
N PRO A 358 30.74 13.54 -10.59
CA PRO A 358 30.82 14.30 -11.83
C PRO A 358 30.72 13.35 -13.03
N ALA A 359 29.97 13.77 -14.06
CA ALA A 359 29.81 13.03 -15.30
C ALA A 359 31.10 13.09 -16.14
N ASP A 360 32.16 12.41 -15.71
CA ASP A 360 33.41 12.39 -16.48
C ASP A 360 33.30 11.49 -17.72
N THR A 361 33.75 12.08 -18.83
CA THR A 361 33.61 11.62 -20.22
C THR A 361 34.67 10.62 -20.67
N THR A 362 35.46 10.05 -19.74
CA THR A 362 36.53 9.10 -20.07
C THR A 362 36.26 7.71 -19.47
N PRO A 363 36.30 6.63 -20.29
CA PRO A 363 36.38 5.27 -19.77
C PRO A 363 37.64 5.16 -18.89
N GLY A 364 37.46 4.99 -17.57
CA GLY A 364 38.56 4.94 -16.60
C GLY A 364 38.84 6.23 -15.80
N GLY A 365 37.95 7.23 -15.82
CA GLY A 365 38.09 8.45 -14.99
C GLY A 365 38.12 8.21 -13.46
N MET A 366 38.41 9.25 -12.67
CA MET A 366 38.73 9.26 -11.22
C MET A 366 37.92 8.34 -10.28
N PHE A 367 36.73 7.87 -10.69
CA PHE A 367 35.92 6.86 -9.99
C PHE A 367 36.63 5.52 -9.73
N PHE A 368 37.60 5.14 -10.56
CA PHE A 368 38.29 3.84 -10.46
C PHE A 368 39.58 3.88 -9.61
N GLN A 369 40.01 5.06 -9.15
CA GLN A 369 41.26 5.24 -8.40
C GLN A 369 41.07 5.28 -6.88
N ASP A 370 39.85 5.45 -6.37
CA ASP A 370 39.56 5.55 -4.94
C ASP A 370 38.85 4.28 -4.44
N ASP A 371 39.03 3.88 -3.18
CA ASP A 371 38.48 2.64 -2.56
C ASP A 371 36.93 2.65 -2.39
N SER A 372 36.23 3.45 -3.18
CA SER A 372 34.79 3.69 -3.06
C SER A 372 33.93 2.52 -3.52
N VAL A 373 32.80 2.32 -2.84
CA VAL A 373 31.81 1.26 -3.14
C VAL A 373 30.41 1.85 -3.35
N CYS A 374 29.65 1.30 -4.29
CA CYS A 374 28.30 1.79 -4.62
C CYS A 374 27.20 0.74 -4.41
N PHE A 375 27.58 -0.55 -4.37
CA PHE A 375 26.69 -1.72 -4.35
C PHE A 375 25.74 -1.79 -5.55
N SER A 376 25.36 -3.00 -5.93
CA SER A 376 24.40 -3.23 -7.01
C SER A 376 23.02 -2.62 -6.69
N GLN A 377 22.61 -2.64 -5.41
CA GLN A 377 21.31 -2.12 -4.94
C GLN A 377 21.42 -0.90 -4.01
N ASP A 378 20.29 -0.24 -3.75
CA ASP A 378 20.18 0.81 -2.75
C ASP A 378 19.93 0.22 -1.35
N LEU A 379 20.80 0.56 -0.39
CA LEU A 379 20.70 0.04 0.98
C LEU A 379 19.40 0.46 1.69
N GLY A 380 18.83 1.61 1.32
CA GLY A 380 17.53 2.06 1.82
C GLY A 380 16.40 1.15 1.35
N LEU A 381 16.46 0.66 0.12
CA LEU A 381 15.49 -0.32 -0.39
C LEU A 381 15.61 -1.66 0.32
N SER A 382 16.82 -2.15 0.60
CA SER A 382 17.01 -3.44 1.30
C SER A 382 16.32 -3.45 2.67
N GLN A 383 16.28 -2.32 3.37
CA GLN A 383 15.53 -2.20 4.63
C GLN A 383 14.01 -2.26 4.43
N ILE A 384 13.50 -1.73 3.31
CA ILE A 384 12.08 -1.86 2.96
C ILE A 384 11.76 -3.30 2.57
N LYS A 385 12.65 -3.95 1.79
CA LYS A 385 12.54 -5.38 1.44
C LYS A 385 12.43 -6.27 2.67
N GLU A 386 13.20 -6.00 3.73
CA GLU A 386 13.07 -6.71 5.01
C GLU A 386 11.65 -6.66 5.58
N ARG A 387 11.04 -5.48 5.59
CA ARG A 387 9.68 -5.31 6.12
C ARG A 387 8.63 -5.98 5.24
N ILE A 388 8.85 -5.98 3.91
CA ILE A 388 8.02 -6.74 2.97
C ILE A 388 8.17 -8.24 3.27
N CYS A 389 9.38 -8.77 3.45
CA CYS A 389 9.60 -10.17 3.83
C CYS A 389 8.92 -10.52 5.14
N GLN A 390 9.03 -9.69 6.18
CA GLN A 390 8.36 -9.92 7.46
C GLN A 390 6.83 -10.00 7.29
N PHE A 391 6.26 -9.15 6.44
CA PHE A 391 4.84 -9.19 6.10
C PHE A 391 4.46 -10.45 5.30
N LEU A 392 5.22 -10.80 4.25
CA LEU A 392 4.91 -11.91 3.35
C LEU A 392 5.22 -13.29 3.94
N CYS A 393 6.26 -13.41 4.77
CA CYS A 393 6.76 -14.67 5.32
C CYS A 393 6.29 -14.96 6.74
N SER A 394 5.41 -14.14 7.34
CA SER A 394 4.87 -14.37 8.68
C SER A 394 4.04 -15.67 8.74
N LEU A 395 4.14 -16.44 9.84
CA LEU A 395 3.35 -17.66 10.04
C LEU A 395 1.86 -17.37 10.28
N ASP A 396 1.53 -16.17 10.75
CA ASP A 396 0.14 -15.72 10.96
C ASP A 396 -0.49 -15.13 9.69
N ASN A 397 0.23 -15.19 8.57
CA ASN A 397 -0.14 -14.48 7.34
C ASN A 397 -1.46 -14.97 6.72
N SER A 398 -1.85 -16.23 6.93
CA SER A 398 -3.16 -16.78 6.52
C SER A 398 -4.32 -16.41 7.44
N LYS A 399 -4.03 -15.81 8.61
CA LYS A 399 -5.00 -15.41 9.64
C LYS A 399 -5.17 -13.89 9.73
N LEU A 400 -4.43 -13.12 8.93
CA LEU A 400 -4.56 -11.67 8.91
C LEU A 400 -5.95 -11.29 8.39
N SER A 401 -6.61 -10.34 9.05
CA SER A 401 -7.82 -9.74 8.53
C SER A 401 -7.50 -8.86 7.33
N ASP A 402 -8.46 -8.70 6.41
CA ASP A 402 -8.33 -7.81 5.25
C ASP A 402 -7.90 -6.39 5.67
N GLY A 403 -8.46 -5.87 6.76
CA GLY A 403 -8.08 -4.55 7.30
C GLY A 403 -6.60 -4.44 7.70
N LEU A 404 -6.02 -5.50 8.26
CA LEU A 404 -4.60 -5.51 8.63
C LEU A 404 -3.69 -5.63 7.41
N ILE A 405 -4.07 -6.44 6.42
CA ILE A 405 -3.39 -6.53 5.12
C ILE A 405 -3.35 -5.15 4.45
N LEU A 406 -4.51 -4.48 4.34
CA LEU A 406 -4.60 -3.16 3.72
C LEU A 406 -3.80 -2.10 4.48
N SER A 407 -3.80 -2.15 5.82
CA SER A 407 -2.97 -1.26 6.63
C SER A 407 -1.47 -1.46 6.38
N GLN A 408 -1.03 -2.71 6.24
CA GLN A 408 0.37 -3.05 5.98
C GLN A 408 0.80 -2.64 4.57
N VAL A 409 -0.03 -2.91 3.55
CA VAL A 409 0.18 -2.45 2.17
C VAL A 409 0.36 -0.93 2.14
N ARG A 410 -0.56 -0.19 2.79
CA ARG A 410 -0.48 1.28 2.84
C ARG A 410 0.79 1.78 3.54
N GLN A 411 1.21 1.13 4.62
CA GLN A 411 2.42 1.52 5.33
C GLN A 411 3.68 1.28 4.48
N LEU A 412 3.75 0.13 3.80
CA LEU A 412 4.85 -0.20 2.89
C LEU A 412 4.91 0.77 1.69
N ASP A 413 3.76 1.16 1.15
CA ASP A 413 3.66 2.17 0.08
C ASP A 413 4.20 3.54 0.52
N VAL A 414 3.82 4.00 1.73
CA VAL A 414 4.36 5.25 2.32
C VAL A 414 5.88 5.18 2.50
N ASP A 415 6.40 4.03 2.96
CA ASP A 415 7.83 3.85 3.17
C ASP A 415 8.61 3.84 1.84
N LEU A 416 8.05 3.19 0.80
CA LEU A 416 8.62 3.19 -0.55
C LEU A 416 8.61 4.59 -1.17
N GLU A 417 7.52 5.35 -1.01
CA GLU A 417 7.42 6.72 -1.52
C GLU A 417 8.32 7.71 -0.78
N ARG A 418 8.50 7.50 0.54
CA ARG A 418 9.49 8.25 1.35
C ARG A 418 10.90 8.01 0.84
N TRP A 419 11.25 6.75 0.57
CA TRP A 419 12.53 6.41 -0.05
C TRP A 419 12.67 7.03 -1.44
N ARG A 420 11.66 6.90 -2.31
CA ARG A 420 11.69 7.49 -3.66
C ARG A 420 11.92 9.00 -3.61
N SER A 421 11.34 9.67 -2.62
CA SER A 421 11.50 11.10 -2.39
C SER A 421 12.89 11.52 -1.91
N SER A 422 13.63 10.62 -1.22
CA SER A 422 15.01 10.88 -0.79
C SER A 422 16.03 10.75 -1.92
N ILE A 423 15.69 10.05 -3.00
CA ILE A 423 16.55 9.91 -4.17
C ILE A 423 16.67 11.25 -4.93
N PRO A 424 17.88 11.67 -5.32
CA PRO A 424 18.09 12.91 -6.08
C PRO A 424 17.30 12.96 -7.40
N THR A 425 16.84 14.15 -7.79
CA THR A 425 15.89 14.36 -8.89
C THR A 425 16.26 13.68 -10.20
N HIS A 426 17.54 13.64 -10.56
CA HIS A 426 18.02 13.02 -11.81
C HIS A 426 18.04 11.48 -11.80
N TYR A 427 18.01 10.86 -10.61
CA TYR A 427 18.04 9.40 -10.42
C TYR A 427 16.70 8.87 -9.88
N LYS A 428 15.79 9.77 -9.52
CA LYS A 428 14.51 9.47 -8.88
C LYS A 428 13.66 8.57 -9.77
N PRO A 429 13.21 7.39 -9.28
CA PRO A 429 12.27 6.56 -10.01
C PRO A 429 10.98 7.31 -10.36
N LYS A 430 10.53 7.10 -11.59
CA LYS A 430 9.32 7.68 -12.18
C LYS A 430 8.14 6.75 -11.96
N TRP A 431 6.95 7.31 -11.82
CA TRP A 431 5.72 6.53 -11.68
C TRP A 431 5.28 5.87 -12.99
N SER A 432 5.52 6.54 -14.12
CA SER A 432 5.29 5.98 -15.46
C SER A 432 6.37 6.47 -16.41
N LEU A 433 6.72 5.64 -17.39
CA LEU A 433 7.68 5.98 -18.43
C LEU A 433 6.92 6.56 -19.63
N SER A 434 7.29 7.76 -20.05
CA SER A 434 6.78 8.39 -21.26
C SER A 434 7.93 8.71 -22.22
N SER A 435 7.61 8.77 -23.52
CA SER A 435 8.56 9.18 -24.56
C SER A 435 9.17 10.57 -24.30
N GLU A 436 8.42 11.45 -23.64
CA GLU A 436 8.82 12.84 -23.35
C GLU A 436 9.78 12.97 -22.16
N GLN A 437 9.90 11.94 -21.32
CA GLN A 437 10.79 11.95 -20.15
C GLN A 437 11.65 10.68 -20.12
N PRO A 438 12.81 10.65 -20.82
CA PRO A 438 13.68 9.48 -20.86
C PRO A 438 14.27 9.14 -19.48
N LEU A 439 14.40 7.85 -19.17
CA LEU A 439 14.93 7.36 -17.89
C LEU A 439 16.40 7.75 -17.68
N VAL A 440 17.19 7.66 -18.74
CA VAL A 440 18.63 7.98 -18.74
C VAL A 440 18.91 9.18 -19.64
N HIS A 441 19.87 10.02 -19.24
CA HIS A 441 20.31 11.16 -20.03
C HIS A 441 21.60 10.82 -20.80
N PRO A 442 21.79 11.27 -22.06
CA PRO A 442 22.98 10.94 -22.86
C PRO A 442 24.32 11.34 -22.23
N GLN A 443 24.32 12.37 -21.37
CA GLN A 443 25.52 12.86 -20.69
C GLN A 443 25.88 12.06 -19.42
N MET A 444 25.02 11.14 -18.97
CA MET A 444 25.33 10.28 -17.82
C MET A 444 26.43 9.28 -18.19
N SER A 445 27.33 8.98 -17.26
CA SER A 445 28.29 7.87 -17.39
C SER A 445 27.56 6.52 -17.47
N PHE A 446 28.23 5.48 -17.96
CA PHE A 446 27.64 4.13 -18.02
C PHE A 446 27.13 3.67 -16.64
N ALA A 447 27.93 3.83 -15.58
CA ALA A 447 27.55 3.46 -14.22
C ALA A 447 26.31 4.23 -13.70
N GLN A 448 26.20 5.53 -14.04
CA GLN A 448 25.03 6.33 -13.69
C GLN A 448 23.76 5.85 -14.42
N ARG A 449 23.88 5.48 -15.70
CA ARG A 449 22.76 4.92 -16.47
C ARG A 449 22.30 3.58 -15.90
N VAL A 450 23.24 2.69 -15.58
CA VAL A 450 22.96 1.41 -14.90
C VAL A 450 22.23 1.67 -13.58
N ARG A 451 22.70 2.62 -12.77
CA ARG A 451 22.05 2.98 -11.50
C ARG A 451 20.61 3.46 -11.68
N CYS A 452 20.33 4.33 -12.65
CA CYS A 452 18.96 4.79 -12.94
C CYS A 452 18.04 3.61 -13.34
N CYS A 453 18.52 2.75 -14.25
CA CYS A 453 17.76 1.56 -14.66
C CYS A 453 17.48 0.64 -13.48
N HIS A 454 18.49 0.36 -12.65
CA HIS A 454 18.35 -0.51 -11.50
C HIS A 454 17.35 0.06 -10.48
N LEU A 455 17.48 1.34 -10.10
CA LEU A 455 16.57 1.98 -9.16
C LEU A 455 15.12 1.96 -9.65
N GLN A 456 14.91 2.16 -10.96
CA GLN A 456 13.57 2.09 -11.55
C GLN A 456 13.01 0.65 -11.55
N LEU A 457 13.82 -0.34 -11.92
CA LEU A 457 13.42 -1.75 -11.93
C LEU A 457 13.05 -2.23 -10.52
N GLU A 458 13.86 -1.90 -9.52
CA GLU A 458 13.58 -2.24 -8.12
C GLU A 458 12.35 -1.52 -7.58
N TYR A 459 12.20 -0.23 -7.87
CA TYR A 459 10.98 0.51 -7.49
C TYR A 459 9.73 -0.13 -8.09
N ASN A 460 9.75 -0.45 -9.38
CA ASN A 460 8.63 -1.11 -10.05
C ASN A 460 8.36 -2.50 -9.49
N TYR A 461 9.40 -3.28 -9.21
CA TYR A 461 9.30 -4.61 -8.61
C TYR A 461 8.61 -4.55 -7.24
N LEU A 462 9.10 -3.70 -6.33
CA LEU A 462 8.52 -3.57 -5.00
C LEU A 462 7.11 -3.00 -5.03
N THR A 463 6.84 -2.04 -5.93
CA THR A 463 5.49 -1.54 -6.18
C THR A 463 4.56 -2.69 -6.59
N THR A 464 5.01 -3.55 -7.51
CA THR A 464 4.23 -4.71 -7.95
C THR A 464 3.99 -5.67 -6.78
N VAL A 465 5.02 -6.05 -6.03
CA VAL A 465 4.92 -6.99 -4.90
C VAL A 465 4.02 -6.46 -3.78
N ILE A 466 4.12 -5.17 -3.43
CA ILE A 466 3.30 -4.54 -2.37
C ILE A 466 1.83 -4.52 -2.80
N HIS A 467 1.54 -4.06 -4.01
CA HIS A 467 0.17 -3.81 -4.45
C HIS A 467 -0.55 -5.07 -4.95
N THR A 468 0.18 -6.12 -5.38
CA THR A 468 -0.43 -7.45 -5.62
C THR A 468 -0.76 -8.18 -4.33
N ALA A 469 -0.17 -7.80 -3.19
CA ALA A 469 -0.52 -8.38 -1.90
C ALA A 469 -1.97 -8.06 -1.47
N VAL A 470 -2.60 -7.01 -2.02
CA VAL A 470 -4.05 -6.74 -1.80
C VAL A 470 -4.92 -7.88 -2.32
N ARG A 471 -4.45 -8.63 -3.32
CA ARG A 471 -5.20 -9.76 -3.89
C ARG A 471 -5.39 -10.94 -2.92
N ARG A 472 -4.74 -10.86 -1.77
CA ARG A 472 -4.88 -11.78 -0.64
C ARG A 472 -6.15 -11.52 0.17
N CYS A 473 -6.74 -10.33 0.04
CA CYS A 473 -7.98 -9.98 0.69
C CYS A 473 -9.16 -10.68 0.01
N GLY A 474 -10.26 -10.81 0.75
CA GLY A 474 -11.52 -11.31 0.22
C GLY A 474 -11.61 -12.82 0.05
N ALA A 475 -10.77 -13.59 0.75
CA ALA A 475 -10.88 -15.06 0.85
C ALA A 475 -12.28 -15.52 1.29
N VAL A 476 -12.93 -14.74 2.16
CA VAL A 476 -14.29 -15.00 2.65
C VAL A 476 -15.35 -14.87 1.53
N TYR A 477 -15.09 -14.01 0.54
CA TYR A 477 -15.99 -13.73 -0.58
C TYR A 477 -15.62 -14.50 -1.85
N ALA A 478 -14.72 -15.48 -1.75
CA ALA A 478 -14.23 -16.21 -2.91
C ALA A 478 -15.30 -17.09 -3.59
N VAL A 479 -16.38 -17.43 -2.88
CA VAL A 479 -17.55 -18.18 -3.37
C VAL A 479 -18.66 -17.26 -3.90
N GLU A 480 -18.62 -15.96 -3.56
CA GLU A 480 -19.57 -14.95 -4.01
C GLU A 480 -19.06 -14.25 -5.28
N ASP A 481 -19.97 -13.89 -6.20
CA ASP A 481 -19.57 -13.29 -7.47
C ASP A 481 -18.85 -11.94 -7.29
N ASN A 482 -19.18 -11.18 -6.23
CA ASN A 482 -18.69 -9.81 -6.03
C ASN A 482 -18.01 -9.62 -4.66
N LEU A 483 -16.91 -8.84 -4.64
CA LEU A 483 -16.31 -8.33 -3.41
C LEU A 483 -17.14 -7.15 -2.87
N PRO A 484 -17.15 -6.88 -1.55
CA PRO A 484 -17.71 -5.65 -1.01
C PRO A 484 -17.12 -4.41 -1.72
N GLU A 485 -17.92 -3.39 -1.97
CA GLU A 485 -17.55 -2.24 -2.81
C GLU A 485 -16.30 -1.49 -2.32
N ASP A 486 -16.13 -1.34 -1.00
CA ASP A 486 -14.92 -0.75 -0.42
C ASP A 486 -13.66 -1.58 -0.71
N LEU A 487 -13.75 -2.90 -0.61
CA LEU A 487 -12.65 -3.81 -0.90
C LEU A 487 -12.38 -3.88 -2.41
N HIS A 488 -13.42 -3.81 -3.22
CA HIS A 488 -13.36 -3.75 -4.67
C HIS A 488 -12.61 -2.48 -5.14
N ASN A 489 -12.94 -1.31 -4.60
CA ASN A 489 -12.28 -0.04 -4.93
C ASN A 489 -10.80 -0.04 -4.57
N VAL A 490 -10.44 -0.57 -3.40
CA VAL A 490 -9.04 -0.70 -2.97
C VAL A 490 -8.28 -1.71 -3.83
N TYR A 491 -8.93 -2.81 -4.21
CA TYR A 491 -8.38 -3.81 -5.13
C TYR A 491 -8.09 -3.18 -6.50
N HIS A 492 -9.02 -2.41 -7.06
CA HIS A 492 -8.83 -1.71 -8.34
C HIS A 492 -7.69 -0.70 -8.30
N SER A 493 -7.69 0.19 -7.30
CA SER A 493 -6.63 1.20 -7.17
C SER A 493 -5.24 0.58 -7.01
N SER A 494 -5.12 -0.49 -6.22
CA SER A 494 -3.84 -1.20 -6.03
C SER A 494 -3.44 -1.98 -7.29
N SER A 495 -4.42 -2.59 -7.97
CA SER A 495 -4.19 -3.28 -9.25
C SER A 495 -3.64 -2.30 -10.28
N ASP A 496 -4.23 -1.12 -10.46
CA ASP A 496 -3.75 -0.10 -11.41
C ASP A 496 -2.31 0.33 -11.16
N ILE A 497 -1.93 0.53 -9.90
CA ILE A 497 -0.55 0.87 -9.51
C ILE A 497 0.42 -0.27 -9.89
N SER A 498 0.07 -1.51 -9.53
CA SER A 498 0.89 -2.69 -9.86
C SER A 498 1.04 -2.91 -11.37
N LEU A 499 -0.02 -2.64 -12.15
CA LEU A 499 -0.02 -2.79 -13.60
C LEU A 499 0.78 -1.67 -14.27
N GLY A 500 0.70 -0.43 -13.77
CA GLY A 500 1.55 0.67 -14.20
C GLY A 500 3.04 0.36 -14.04
N ALA A 501 3.42 -0.14 -12.85
CA ALA A 501 4.78 -0.59 -12.57
C ALA A 501 5.22 -1.76 -13.47
N SER A 502 4.34 -2.74 -13.69
CA SER A 502 4.61 -3.90 -14.55
C SER A 502 4.86 -3.50 -16.01
N ARG A 503 4.02 -2.61 -16.57
CA ARG A 503 4.22 -2.07 -17.93
C ARG A 503 5.55 -1.32 -18.04
N SER A 504 5.86 -0.49 -17.03
CA SER A 504 7.12 0.25 -16.98
C SER A 504 8.33 -0.70 -16.96
N THR A 505 8.28 -1.79 -16.18
CA THR A 505 9.34 -2.80 -16.16
C THR A 505 9.61 -3.38 -17.54
N LEU A 506 8.58 -3.85 -18.24
CA LEU A 506 8.75 -4.46 -19.57
C LEU A 506 9.25 -3.43 -20.60
N GLN A 507 8.80 -2.18 -20.50
CA GLN A 507 9.25 -1.10 -21.38
C GLN A 507 10.74 -0.75 -21.20
N ILE A 508 11.30 -0.90 -19.99
CA ILE A 508 12.73 -0.66 -19.72
C ILE A 508 13.59 -1.64 -20.52
N PHE A 509 13.27 -2.94 -20.48
CA PHE A 509 14.03 -3.94 -21.24
C PHE A 509 13.94 -3.73 -22.75
N LYS A 510 12.80 -3.21 -23.24
CA LYS A 510 12.62 -2.85 -24.64
C LYS A 510 13.41 -1.59 -25.05
N SER A 511 13.50 -0.60 -24.16
CA SER A 511 14.01 0.73 -24.51
C SER A 511 15.49 0.92 -24.17
N TYR A 512 16.03 0.12 -23.25
CA TYR A 512 17.41 0.25 -22.75
C TYR A 512 18.19 -1.08 -22.71
N PRO A 513 18.15 -1.93 -23.75
CA PRO A 513 18.84 -3.22 -23.75
C PRO A 513 20.36 -3.05 -23.52
N ASP A 514 21.00 -2.08 -24.18
CA ASP A 514 22.44 -1.82 -24.09
C ASP A 514 22.92 -1.46 -22.68
N VAL A 515 22.07 -0.83 -21.87
CA VAL A 515 22.41 -0.46 -20.49
C VAL A 515 22.35 -1.68 -19.57
N LEU A 516 21.53 -2.67 -19.91
CA LEU A 516 21.31 -3.86 -19.10
C LEU A 516 22.25 -5.02 -19.50
N GLN A 517 23.01 -4.90 -20.60
CA GLN A 517 23.76 -6.01 -21.22
C GLN A 517 24.76 -6.75 -20.32
N GLU A 518 25.44 -6.06 -19.40
CA GLU A 518 26.50 -6.67 -18.57
C GLU A 518 25.94 -7.64 -17.52
N ASP A 519 24.74 -7.39 -17.00
CA ASP A 519 24.07 -8.19 -15.96
C ASP A 519 22.67 -8.66 -16.43
N MET A 520 22.51 -8.74 -17.75
CA MET A 520 21.22 -8.80 -18.43
C MET A 520 20.42 -10.03 -18.04
N PHE A 521 21.08 -11.18 -17.95
CA PHE A 521 20.44 -12.45 -17.62
C PHE A 521 19.82 -12.40 -16.22
N GLY A 522 20.55 -11.92 -15.20
CA GLY A 522 20.02 -11.78 -13.85
C GLY A 522 18.79 -10.88 -13.81
N HIS A 523 18.84 -9.73 -14.48
CA HIS A 523 17.68 -8.83 -14.56
C HIS A 523 16.48 -9.45 -15.30
N ILE A 524 16.74 -10.17 -16.39
CA ILE A 524 15.73 -10.86 -17.23
C ILE A 524 15.06 -12.02 -16.52
N ALA A 525 15.80 -12.79 -15.73
CA ALA A 525 15.27 -13.92 -15.00
C ALA A 525 14.28 -13.48 -13.89
N ILE A 526 14.30 -12.20 -13.50
CA ILE A 526 13.63 -11.70 -12.30
C ILE A 526 12.46 -10.77 -12.61
N TYR A 527 12.73 -9.64 -13.28
CA TYR A 527 11.75 -8.56 -13.34
C TYR A 527 10.65 -8.80 -14.38
N PRO A 528 10.96 -9.23 -15.62
CA PRO A 528 9.94 -9.51 -16.62
C PRO A 528 8.92 -10.58 -16.21
N PRO A 529 9.29 -11.74 -15.63
CA PRO A 529 8.31 -12.78 -15.25
C PRO A 529 7.27 -12.29 -14.24
N ILE A 530 7.70 -11.52 -13.24
CA ILE A 530 6.82 -10.95 -12.21
C ILE A 530 5.88 -9.90 -12.80
N ALA A 531 6.39 -9.01 -13.65
CA ALA A 531 5.59 -8.04 -14.38
C ALA A 531 4.60 -8.71 -15.35
N ALA A 532 5.04 -9.75 -16.05
CA ALA A 532 4.23 -10.52 -16.99
C ALA A 532 3.08 -11.23 -16.26
N MET A 533 3.35 -11.83 -15.09
CA MET A 533 2.32 -12.48 -14.29
C MET A 533 1.24 -11.50 -13.81
N ALA A 534 1.63 -10.29 -13.38
CA ALA A 534 0.68 -9.26 -12.96
C ALA A 534 -0.27 -8.85 -14.12
N LEU A 535 0.28 -8.65 -15.32
CA LEU A 535 -0.49 -8.32 -16.53
C LEU A 535 -1.37 -9.49 -16.97
N PHE A 536 -0.85 -10.72 -16.98
CA PHE A 536 -1.60 -11.92 -17.34
C PHE A 536 -2.85 -12.09 -16.48
N ILE A 537 -2.71 -12.02 -15.15
CA ILE A 537 -3.86 -12.17 -14.25
C ILE A 537 -4.89 -11.05 -14.50
N ASN A 538 -4.44 -9.82 -14.79
CA ASN A 538 -5.37 -8.74 -15.12
C ASN A 538 -6.12 -8.98 -16.44
N LEU A 539 -5.44 -9.51 -17.45
CA LEU A 539 -6.04 -9.85 -18.75
C LEU A 539 -7.09 -10.97 -18.62
N LEU A 540 -6.87 -11.94 -17.73
CA LEU A 540 -7.89 -12.95 -17.42
C LEU A 540 -9.12 -12.38 -16.70
N LEU A 541 -8.92 -11.35 -15.88
CA LEU A 541 -10.01 -10.71 -15.13
C LEU A 541 -10.82 -9.73 -15.99
N HIS A 542 -10.15 -9.02 -16.89
CA HIS A 542 -10.73 -7.94 -17.69
C HIS A 542 -10.36 -8.08 -19.18
N PRO A 543 -10.81 -9.14 -19.86
CA PRO A 543 -10.39 -9.44 -21.24
C PRO A 543 -10.85 -8.39 -22.27
N SER A 544 -11.91 -7.64 -21.96
CA SER A 544 -12.48 -6.61 -22.84
C SER A 544 -11.99 -5.19 -22.55
N ASP A 545 -11.00 -5.03 -21.66
CA ASP A 545 -10.45 -3.70 -21.33
C ASP A 545 -9.81 -3.06 -22.58
N GLN A 546 -10.02 -1.76 -22.78
CA GLN A 546 -9.51 -0.98 -23.90
C GLN A 546 -7.97 -1.05 -23.99
N ARG A 547 -7.28 -1.29 -22.87
CA ARG A 547 -5.81 -1.43 -22.79
C ARG A 547 -5.31 -2.87 -22.94
N ALA A 548 -6.20 -3.87 -22.95
CA ALA A 548 -5.84 -5.28 -22.99
C ALA A 548 -4.98 -5.61 -24.21
N ARG A 549 -5.27 -5.02 -25.38
CA ARG A 549 -4.51 -5.25 -26.61
C ARG A 549 -3.06 -4.77 -26.52
N ASN A 550 -2.84 -3.60 -25.92
CA ASN A 550 -1.50 -3.07 -25.69
C ASN A 550 -0.71 -3.94 -24.71
N ASP A 551 -1.38 -4.50 -23.69
CA ASP A 551 -0.75 -5.38 -22.71
C ASP A 551 -0.40 -6.75 -23.31
N ILE A 552 -1.25 -7.29 -24.20
CA ILE A 552 -0.94 -8.49 -24.99
C ILE A 552 0.27 -8.25 -25.89
N ASP A 553 0.31 -7.13 -26.61
CA ASP A 553 1.44 -6.77 -27.46
C ASP A 553 2.73 -6.61 -26.64
N LEU A 554 2.64 -6.03 -25.44
CA LEU A 554 3.77 -5.88 -24.54
C LEU A 554 4.27 -7.24 -24.03
N LEU A 555 3.37 -8.14 -23.60
CA LEU A 555 3.69 -9.51 -23.20
C LEU A 555 4.33 -10.30 -24.35
N ALA A 556 3.75 -10.24 -25.54
CA ALA A 556 4.28 -10.90 -26.73
C ALA A 556 5.67 -10.37 -27.10
N SER A 557 5.89 -9.05 -26.99
CA SER A 557 7.20 -8.45 -27.22
C SER A 557 8.25 -8.87 -26.19
N CYS A 558 7.85 -9.37 -25.01
CA CYS A 558 8.79 -9.90 -24.02
C CYS A 558 9.33 -11.27 -24.39
N ALA A 559 8.55 -12.10 -25.08
CA ALA A 559 9.04 -13.37 -25.62
C ALA A 559 10.15 -13.16 -26.67
N THR A 560 10.14 -12.04 -27.39
CA THR A 560 11.21 -11.69 -28.33
C THR A 560 12.44 -11.08 -27.64
N LEU A 561 12.27 -10.38 -26.50
CA LEU A 561 13.40 -9.82 -25.73
C LEU A 561 14.43 -10.88 -25.33
N PHE A 562 13.97 -12.10 -25.03
CA PHE A 562 14.85 -13.20 -24.65
C PHE A 562 15.56 -13.87 -25.82
N GLN A 563 15.03 -13.72 -27.04
CA GLN A 563 15.63 -14.23 -28.27
C GLN A 563 16.75 -13.31 -28.79
N ASP A 564 16.63 -12.01 -28.52
CA ASP A 564 17.60 -10.98 -28.91
C ASP A 564 18.78 -10.86 -27.92
N ILE A 565 18.79 -11.64 -26.83
CA ILE A 565 19.95 -11.74 -25.94
C ILE A 565 21.12 -12.33 -26.74
N ALA A 566 22.21 -11.58 -26.85
CA ALA A 566 23.44 -12.11 -27.43
C ALA A 566 23.85 -13.41 -26.70
N MET A 567 23.82 -14.53 -27.43
CA MET A 567 24.13 -15.88 -26.91
C MET A 567 25.61 -16.05 -26.52
N GLU A 568 26.46 -15.07 -26.83
CA GLU A 568 27.87 -15.08 -26.44
C GLU A 568 28.02 -14.99 -24.92
N GLY A 569 28.53 -16.07 -24.31
CA GLY A 569 28.84 -16.15 -22.88
C GLY A 569 27.75 -16.74 -21.97
N LEU A 570 26.70 -17.34 -22.54
CA LEU A 570 25.69 -18.09 -21.79
C LEU A 570 26.10 -19.56 -21.64
N THR A 571 25.90 -20.12 -20.46
CA THR A 571 26.04 -21.56 -20.16
C THR A 571 24.79 -22.32 -20.63
N ASN A 572 24.88 -23.65 -20.69
CA ASN A 572 23.70 -24.49 -21.00
C ASN A 572 22.56 -24.25 -19.99
N ASP A 573 22.88 -24.07 -18.71
CA ASP A 573 21.90 -23.79 -17.66
C ASP A 573 21.19 -22.45 -17.89
N ASP A 574 21.91 -21.43 -18.37
CA ASP A 574 21.32 -20.13 -18.69
C ASP A 574 20.37 -20.25 -19.89
N MET A 575 20.75 -21.05 -20.90
CA MET A 575 19.92 -21.31 -22.06
C MET A 575 18.64 -22.07 -21.69
N ASP A 576 18.74 -23.06 -20.81
CA ASP A 576 17.57 -23.81 -20.31
C ASP A 576 16.64 -22.89 -19.52
N CYS A 577 17.17 -22.01 -18.69
CA CYS A 577 16.39 -21.01 -17.95
C CYS A 577 15.69 -20.03 -18.90
N ILE A 578 16.38 -19.51 -19.92
CA ILE A 578 15.78 -18.64 -20.95
C ILE A 578 14.68 -19.37 -21.71
N GLN A 579 14.88 -20.64 -22.07
CA GLN A 579 13.85 -21.44 -22.74
C GLN A 579 12.63 -21.65 -21.84
N GLU A 580 12.84 -21.91 -20.55
CA GLU A 580 11.76 -22.03 -19.57
C GLU A 580 10.98 -20.73 -19.39
N LEU A 581 11.69 -19.58 -19.31
CA LEU A 581 11.11 -18.24 -19.26
C LEU A 581 10.30 -17.92 -20.52
N ASN A 582 10.83 -18.25 -21.69
CA ASN A 582 10.13 -18.10 -22.97
C ASN A 582 8.88 -18.95 -23.05
N ARG A 583 8.97 -20.23 -22.64
CA ARG A 583 7.83 -21.13 -22.56
C ARG A 583 6.78 -20.60 -21.61
N PHE A 584 7.20 -20.09 -20.45
CA PHE A 584 6.31 -19.49 -19.47
C PHE A 584 5.53 -18.32 -20.05
N ILE A 585 6.22 -17.31 -20.61
CA ILE A 585 5.55 -16.13 -21.20
C ILE A 585 4.67 -16.52 -22.41
N SER A 586 5.11 -17.50 -23.20
CA SER A 586 4.33 -18.00 -24.34
C SER A 586 3.04 -18.69 -23.89
N GLU A 587 3.08 -19.54 -22.85
CA GLU A 587 1.88 -20.16 -22.26
C GLU A 587 0.91 -19.11 -21.71
N LEU A 588 1.42 -18.06 -21.05
CA LEU A 588 0.57 -16.94 -20.60
C LEU A 588 -0.13 -16.25 -21.78
N THR A 589 0.58 -16.06 -22.89
CA THR A 589 0.05 -15.41 -24.10
C THR A 589 -0.97 -16.30 -24.82
N ILE A 590 -0.68 -17.59 -24.96
CA ILE A 590 -1.57 -18.58 -25.58
C ILE A 590 -2.87 -18.72 -24.78
N GLY A 591 -2.79 -18.78 -23.44
CA GLY A 591 -3.96 -18.84 -22.58
C GLY A 591 -4.91 -17.66 -22.78
N ILE A 592 -4.38 -16.46 -23.05
CA ILE A 592 -5.19 -15.28 -23.39
C ILE A 592 -5.79 -15.41 -24.78
N MET A 593 -5.01 -15.81 -25.80
CA MET A 593 -5.51 -15.96 -27.18
C MET A 593 -6.64 -16.99 -27.29
N SER A 594 -6.54 -18.12 -26.59
CA SER A 594 -7.61 -19.13 -26.51
C SER A 594 -8.89 -18.59 -25.86
N SER A 595 -8.77 -17.77 -24.81
CA SER A 595 -9.91 -17.12 -24.15
C SER A 595 -10.64 -16.09 -25.04
N THR A 596 -9.90 -15.37 -25.90
CA THR A 596 -10.50 -14.45 -26.88
C THR A 596 -11.22 -15.17 -28.02
N THR A 597 -10.76 -16.38 -28.40
CA THR A 597 -11.36 -17.15 -29.50
C THR A 597 -12.72 -17.75 -29.12
N THR A 598 -12.98 -17.99 -27.83
CA THR A 598 -14.29 -18.45 -27.33
C THR A 598 -15.34 -17.32 -27.27
N ILE A 599 -14.91 -16.06 -27.23
CA ILE A 599 -15.79 -14.88 -27.15
C ILE A 599 -16.19 -14.38 -28.55
N GLU A 600 -15.38 -14.65 -29.59
CA GLU A 600 -15.66 -14.21 -30.97
C GLU A 600 -16.81 -15.00 -31.67
N ALA A 601 -17.38 -16.03 -31.04
CA ALA A 601 -18.50 -16.79 -31.61
C ALA A 601 -19.90 -16.18 -31.37
N GLN A 602 -20.03 -15.06 -30.64
CA GLN A 602 -21.34 -14.45 -30.29
C GLN A 602 -21.44 -12.93 -30.51
N SER A 603 -20.81 -12.36 -31.54
CA SER A 603 -21.08 -10.95 -31.88
C SER A 603 -21.23 -10.74 -33.38
N GLY A 604 -22.48 -10.81 -33.85
CA GLY A 604 -22.88 -10.30 -35.15
C GLY A 604 -22.78 -8.77 -35.18
N THR A 605 -22.25 -8.26 -36.28
CA THR A 605 -21.96 -6.85 -36.56
C THR A 605 -23.17 -5.93 -36.37
N LEU A 606 -23.07 -4.92 -35.50
CA LEU A 606 -23.94 -3.75 -35.52
C LEU A 606 -23.09 -2.47 -35.58
N THR A 607 -23.21 -1.78 -36.70
CA THR A 607 -22.75 -0.41 -36.91
C THR A 607 -23.54 0.54 -35.99
N ILE A 608 -22.86 1.21 -35.06
CA ILE A 608 -23.48 2.23 -34.20
C ILE A 608 -23.23 3.62 -34.79
N SER A 609 -24.25 4.15 -35.44
CA SER A 609 -24.46 5.60 -35.66
C SER A 609 -24.60 6.29 -34.29
N PRO A 610 -24.30 7.60 -34.13
CA PRO A 610 -24.36 8.26 -32.81
C PRO A 610 -25.76 8.10 -32.21
N SER A 611 -25.87 7.31 -31.14
CA SER A 611 -27.14 7.06 -30.48
C SER A 611 -27.56 8.31 -29.71
N SER A 612 -28.79 8.75 -29.91
CA SER A 612 -29.49 9.64 -29.00
C SER A 612 -29.34 9.11 -27.57
N LYS A 613 -29.01 9.97 -26.61
CA LYS A 613 -28.98 9.62 -25.19
C LYS A 613 -30.27 8.86 -24.82
N PRO A 614 -30.21 7.70 -24.16
CA PRO A 614 -31.40 7.03 -23.66
C PRO A 614 -32.07 7.92 -22.62
N THR A 615 -33.37 8.14 -22.76
CA THR A 615 -34.17 8.87 -21.77
C THR A 615 -34.40 7.97 -20.56
N HIS A 616 -33.76 8.27 -19.43
CA HIS A 616 -34.02 7.62 -18.14
C HIS A 616 -35.41 8.03 -17.63
N GLY A 617 -36.17 7.08 -17.04
CA GLY A 617 -37.49 7.34 -16.45
C GLY A 617 -38.64 6.45 -16.92
N HIS A 618 -38.47 5.65 -17.99
CA HIS A 618 -39.50 4.67 -18.40
C HIS A 618 -39.63 3.47 -17.45
N GLU A 619 -38.59 3.19 -16.66
CA GLU A 619 -38.46 2.02 -15.77
C GLU A 619 -39.28 2.13 -14.47
N LEU A 620 -39.65 3.36 -14.07
CA LEU A 620 -40.50 3.62 -12.91
C LEU A 620 -42.01 3.64 -13.25
N LYS A 621 -42.39 3.42 -14.51
CA LYS A 621 -43.82 3.32 -14.86
C LYS A 621 -44.45 2.18 -14.07
N ASP A 622 -45.41 2.55 -13.22
CA ASP A 622 -46.24 1.66 -12.41
C ASP A 622 -45.52 0.90 -11.27
N LYS A 623 -44.28 1.27 -10.91
CA LYS A 623 -43.52 0.67 -9.81
C LYS A 623 -42.99 1.71 -8.82
N THR A 624 -42.91 1.38 -7.54
CA THR A 624 -42.16 2.19 -6.57
C THR A 624 -40.65 2.06 -6.81
N PRO A 625 -39.80 3.01 -6.38
CA PRO A 625 -38.35 2.87 -6.44
C PRO A 625 -37.84 1.54 -5.88
N LEU A 626 -38.36 1.11 -4.74
CA LEU A 626 -37.99 -0.16 -4.09
C LEU A 626 -38.36 -1.40 -4.94
N GLN A 627 -39.50 -1.36 -5.63
CA GLN A 627 -39.92 -2.40 -6.57
C GLN A 627 -39.09 -2.39 -7.86
N ALA A 628 -38.62 -1.22 -8.29
CA ALA A 628 -37.77 -1.10 -9.48
C ALA A 628 -36.34 -1.60 -9.20
N MET A 629 -35.83 -1.43 -7.97
CA MET A 629 -34.51 -1.93 -7.54
C MET A 629 -34.47 -3.44 -7.28
N SER A 630 -35.63 -4.06 -7.02
CA SER A 630 -35.72 -5.51 -6.76
C SER A 630 -35.84 -6.29 -8.07
N HIS A 631 -34.96 -7.28 -8.30
CA HIS A 631 -35.05 -8.19 -9.45
C HIS A 631 -35.61 -9.57 -9.03
N GLY A 632 -36.54 -10.10 -9.82
CA GLY A 632 -37.23 -11.37 -9.51
C GLY A 632 -38.48 -11.19 -8.64
N ASP A 633 -38.95 -12.29 -8.02
CA ASP A 633 -40.22 -12.34 -7.29
C ASP A 633 -40.12 -11.86 -5.83
N VAL A 634 -38.93 -11.53 -5.36
CA VAL A 634 -38.66 -11.08 -3.99
C VAL A 634 -38.39 -9.59 -3.99
N VAL A 635 -39.25 -8.83 -3.30
CA VAL A 635 -39.09 -7.39 -3.10
C VAL A 635 -38.67 -7.15 -1.65
N LEU A 636 -37.69 -6.27 -1.44
CA LEU A 636 -37.27 -5.86 -0.11
C LEU A 636 -38.45 -5.29 0.69
N SER A 637 -38.49 -5.58 1.98
CA SER A 637 -39.50 -5.03 2.87
C SER A 637 -39.18 -3.57 3.21
N GLY A 638 -40.15 -2.68 2.94
CA GLY A 638 -40.06 -1.28 3.31
C GLY A 638 -40.29 -1.02 4.81
N ILE A 639 -40.55 0.24 5.14
CA ILE A 639 -40.81 0.74 6.49
C ILE A 639 -42.00 -0.02 7.09
N PRO A 640 -41.83 -0.66 8.25
CA PRO A 640 -42.88 -1.46 8.86
C PRO A 640 -44.03 -0.60 9.39
N THR A 641 -45.24 -1.17 9.39
CA THR A 641 -46.38 -0.61 10.11
C THR A 641 -46.49 -1.25 11.49
N HIS A 642 -46.86 -0.45 12.50
CA HIS A 642 -46.92 -0.89 13.88
C HIS A 642 -48.35 -0.84 14.43
N PRO A 643 -48.80 -1.87 15.17
CA PRO A 643 -50.18 -1.96 15.65
C PRO A 643 -50.52 -0.97 16.75
N ASN A 644 -49.53 -0.40 17.45
CA ASN A 644 -49.73 0.57 18.53
C ASN A 644 -48.48 1.43 18.76
N PHE A 645 -48.66 2.57 19.45
CA PHE A 645 -47.59 3.51 19.75
C PHE A 645 -46.42 2.90 20.54
N ALA A 646 -46.68 1.95 21.44
CA ALA A 646 -45.61 1.30 22.20
C ALA A 646 -44.66 0.49 21.32
N SER A 647 -45.21 -0.30 20.38
CA SER A 647 -44.41 -1.07 19.43
C SER A 647 -43.63 -0.21 18.45
N GLN A 648 -44.23 0.89 17.96
CA GLN A 648 -43.55 1.87 17.10
C GLN A 648 -42.41 2.58 17.85
N ARG A 649 -42.67 2.98 19.09
CA ARG A 649 -41.66 3.63 19.95
C ARG A 649 -40.48 2.71 20.20
N GLN A 650 -40.73 1.45 20.55
CA GLN A 650 -39.66 0.47 20.76
C GLN A 650 -38.80 0.32 19.51
N TRP A 651 -39.44 0.14 18.35
CA TRP A 651 -38.75 0.05 17.05
C TRP A 651 -37.88 1.29 16.76
N GLN A 652 -38.43 2.50 16.92
CA GLN A 652 -37.65 3.74 16.73
C GLN A 652 -36.43 3.82 17.65
N LEU A 653 -36.55 3.41 18.91
CA LEU A 653 -35.46 3.45 19.88
C LEU A 653 -34.39 2.40 19.61
N GLU A 654 -34.78 1.21 19.15
CA GLU A 654 -33.85 0.15 18.73
C GLU A 654 -33.00 0.65 17.55
N HIS A 655 -33.66 1.21 16.53
CA HIS A 655 -33.01 1.74 15.34
C HIS A 655 -32.12 2.95 15.66
N MET A 656 -32.52 3.79 16.62
CA MET A 656 -31.69 4.88 17.15
C MET A 656 -30.44 4.38 17.88
N ALA A 657 -30.56 3.35 18.71
CA ALA A 657 -29.39 2.77 19.38
C ALA A 657 -28.44 2.10 18.36
N ALA A 658 -28.97 1.44 17.33
CA ALA A 658 -28.19 0.88 16.23
C ALA A 658 -27.46 1.98 15.43
N ALA A 659 -28.14 3.08 15.07
CA ALA A 659 -27.54 4.21 14.35
C ALA A 659 -26.33 4.81 15.06
N PHE A 660 -26.40 5.00 16.38
CA PHE A 660 -25.22 5.43 17.12
C PHE A 660 -24.06 4.44 17.07
N ARG A 661 -24.34 3.15 17.20
CA ARG A 661 -23.29 2.14 17.16
C ARG A 661 -22.66 2.01 15.78
N HIS A 662 -23.46 2.12 14.73
CA HIS A 662 -22.98 2.22 13.36
C HIS A 662 -22.05 3.44 13.20
N TRP A 663 -22.47 4.64 13.65
CA TRP A 663 -21.64 5.84 13.64
C TRP A 663 -20.34 5.72 14.45
N HIS A 664 -20.35 4.91 15.51
CA HIS A 664 -19.12 4.57 16.21
C HIS A 664 -18.15 3.79 15.34
N ARG A 665 -18.63 2.78 14.58
CA ARG A 665 -17.77 1.99 13.70
C ARG A 665 -17.24 2.81 12.52
N GLU A 666 -18.04 3.73 12.00
CA GLU A 666 -17.63 4.66 10.95
C GLU A 666 -16.65 5.75 11.45
N GLY A 667 -16.37 5.81 12.75
CA GLY A 667 -15.43 6.75 13.33
C GLY A 667 -15.97 8.18 13.47
N TYR A 668 -17.30 8.36 13.57
CA TYR A 668 -17.92 9.69 13.67
C TYR A 668 -17.92 10.26 15.10
N VAL A 669 -17.45 9.49 16.08
CA VAL A 669 -17.47 9.86 17.50
C VAL A 669 -16.44 10.95 17.79
N GLU A 670 -16.90 12.07 18.36
CA GLU A 670 -16.06 13.17 18.83
C GLU A 670 -16.40 13.46 20.31
N GLY A 671 -15.83 12.66 21.22
CA GLY A 671 -16.06 12.82 22.66
C GLY A 671 -17.54 12.67 23.05
N ILE A 672 -18.14 13.77 23.52
CA ILE A 672 -19.56 13.83 23.98
C ILE A 672 -20.48 14.56 23.00
N SER A 673 -19.97 14.93 21.83
CA SER A 673 -20.71 15.68 20.81
C SER A 673 -21.50 14.76 19.88
N GLY A 674 -22.67 15.23 19.46
CA GLY A 674 -23.54 14.56 18.50
C GLY A 674 -24.81 13.98 19.12
N HIS A 675 -25.87 14.07 18.34
CA HIS A 675 -27.26 13.86 18.75
C HIS A 675 -28.04 13.22 17.61
N ILE A 676 -28.84 12.23 18.00
CA ILE A 676 -29.97 11.75 17.22
C ILE A 676 -31.20 12.09 18.06
N SER A 677 -32.24 12.59 17.41
CA SER A 677 -33.56 12.69 18.02
C SER A 677 -34.62 12.02 17.17
N VAL A 678 -35.63 11.46 17.81
CA VAL A 678 -36.82 10.93 17.13
C VAL A 678 -38.10 11.32 17.87
N ARG A 679 -39.07 11.89 17.15
CA ARG A 679 -40.37 12.30 17.70
C ARG A 679 -41.11 11.09 18.28
N ASP A 680 -41.69 11.26 19.47
CA ASP A 680 -42.50 10.20 20.08
C ASP A 680 -43.79 9.99 19.27
N PRO A 681 -44.20 8.73 19.03
CA PRO A 681 -45.36 8.45 18.18
C PRO A 681 -46.70 8.77 18.87
N GLU A 682 -46.74 8.87 20.21
CA GLU A 682 -47.92 9.25 21.00
C GLU A 682 -47.87 10.72 21.41
N PHE A 683 -46.72 11.18 21.90
CA PHE A 683 -46.48 12.55 22.36
C PHE A 683 -45.76 13.36 21.29
N THR A 684 -46.51 13.84 20.30
CA THR A 684 -45.93 14.51 19.12
C THR A 684 -45.21 15.82 19.43
N ASP A 685 -45.38 16.39 20.61
CA ASP A 685 -44.65 17.54 21.17
C ASP A 685 -43.45 17.14 22.05
N ALA A 686 -42.99 15.90 21.93
CA ALA A 686 -41.81 15.37 22.58
C ALA A 686 -40.98 14.50 21.61
N PHE A 687 -39.70 14.34 21.94
CA PHE A 687 -38.78 13.49 21.19
C PHE A 687 -37.80 12.76 22.11
N TRP A 688 -37.40 11.58 21.69
CA TRP A 688 -36.36 10.77 22.31
C TRP A 688 -34.99 11.25 21.84
N THR A 689 -34.02 11.31 22.74
CA THR A 689 -32.62 11.67 22.44
C THR A 689 -31.63 10.89 23.31
N ASN A 690 -30.36 10.84 22.91
CA ASN A 690 -29.30 10.16 23.65
C ASN A 690 -28.88 10.93 24.92
N PRO A 691 -28.43 10.22 25.98
CA PRO A 691 -27.89 10.85 27.18
C PRO A 691 -26.50 11.46 26.94
N LEU A 692 -26.19 12.53 27.68
CA LEU A 692 -24.87 13.13 27.70
C LEU A 692 -23.83 12.18 28.32
N GLY A 693 -22.64 12.10 27.70
CA GLY A 693 -21.49 11.38 28.26
C GLY A 693 -21.57 9.85 28.17
N ARG A 694 -22.49 9.29 27.37
CA ARG A 694 -22.48 7.86 26.99
C ARG A 694 -21.87 7.74 25.60
N HIS A 695 -20.85 6.91 25.48
CA HIS A 695 -20.19 6.66 24.20
C HIS A 695 -21.16 5.98 23.23
N PHE A 696 -21.13 6.37 21.95
CA PHE A 696 -22.09 5.90 20.94
C PHE A 696 -22.12 4.37 20.80
N GLY A 697 -20.94 3.73 20.81
CA GLY A 697 -20.80 2.27 20.78
C GLY A 697 -21.40 1.51 21.97
N LEU A 698 -21.80 2.21 23.04
CA LEU A 698 -22.37 1.62 24.26
C LEU A 698 -23.83 1.95 24.48
N LEU A 699 -24.45 2.72 23.59
CA LEU A 699 -25.85 3.13 23.70
C LEU A 699 -26.79 1.93 23.52
N LYS A 700 -27.91 2.00 24.23
CA LYS A 700 -29.00 1.02 24.22
C LYS A 700 -30.34 1.73 24.28
N VAL A 701 -31.43 1.02 23.99
CA VAL A 701 -32.81 1.52 24.15
C VAL A 701 -33.03 2.06 25.57
N SER A 702 -32.60 1.30 26.58
CA SER A 702 -32.72 1.68 27.99
C SER A 702 -31.93 2.93 28.40
N ASP A 703 -31.04 3.45 27.55
CA ASP A 703 -30.29 4.69 27.82
C ASP A 703 -31.05 5.95 27.37
N MET A 704 -32.07 5.83 26.52
CA MET A 704 -32.71 6.97 25.83
C MET A 704 -33.58 7.82 26.78
N ILE A 705 -33.64 9.12 26.48
CA ILE A 705 -34.33 10.13 27.29
C ILE A 705 -35.44 10.77 26.46
N LEU A 706 -36.66 10.86 27.02
CA LEU A 706 -37.77 11.57 26.41
C LEU A 706 -37.85 13.01 26.93
N VAL A 707 -37.77 13.98 26.02
CA VAL A 707 -37.76 15.42 26.34
C VAL A 707 -38.86 16.12 25.55
N ASN A 708 -39.60 17.02 26.21
CA ASN A 708 -40.61 17.85 25.53
C ASN A 708 -39.97 19.07 24.84
N LEU A 709 -40.71 19.77 23.98
CA LEU A 709 -40.21 20.98 23.29
C LEU A 709 -39.82 22.15 24.21
N LYS A 710 -40.09 22.07 25.52
CA LYS A 710 -39.65 23.05 26.54
C LYS A 710 -38.30 22.70 27.17
N GLY A 711 -37.74 21.52 26.87
CA GLY A 711 -36.48 21.04 27.44
C GLY A 711 -36.65 20.26 28.74
N GLU A 712 -37.88 19.93 29.13
CA GLU A 712 -38.17 19.17 30.35
C GLU A 712 -38.10 17.67 30.05
N VAL A 713 -37.39 16.92 30.89
CA VAL A 713 -37.34 15.46 30.81
C VAL A 713 -38.65 14.89 31.34
N ILE A 714 -39.46 14.32 30.45
CA ILE A 714 -40.79 13.78 30.79
C ILE A 714 -40.83 12.25 30.84
N GLY A 715 -39.80 11.56 30.33
CA GLY A 715 -39.72 10.09 30.36
C GLY A 715 -38.32 9.55 30.05
N GLY A 716 -38.20 8.22 29.98
CA GLY A 716 -36.93 7.53 29.69
C GLY A 716 -35.96 7.47 30.88
N ASN A 717 -34.69 7.26 30.57
CA ASN A 717 -33.62 7.12 31.57
C ASN A 717 -33.23 8.47 32.17
N ARG A 718 -33.23 8.56 33.51
CA ARG A 718 -32.89 9.79 34.24
C ARG A 718 -31.55 9.73 34.97
N SER A 719 -30.75 8.68 34.76
CA SER A 719 -29.42 8.54 35.37
C SER A 719 -28.39 9.53 34.80
N ARG A 720 -28.65 10.10 33.63
CA ARG A 720 -27.80 11.07 32.94
C ARG A 720 -28.67 12.18 32.31
N PRO A 721 -28.16 13.42 32.21
CA PRO A 721 -28.92 14.51 31.59
C PRO A 721 -28.87 14.46 30.05
N PRO A 722 -29.85 15.05 29.34
CA PRO A 722 -29.73 15.35 27.92
C PRO A 722 -28.75 16.51 27.67
N ASN A 723 -28.24 16.64 26.45
CA ASN A 723 -27.38 17.76 26.06
C ASN A 723 -28.20 19.02 25.73
N SER A 724 -27.97 20.13 26.44
CA SER A 724 -28.71 21.37 26.23
C SER A 724 -28.49 22.02 24.86
N ALA A 725 -27.26 21.99 24.32
CA ALA A 725 -26.96 22.60 23.02
C ALA A 725 -27.57 21.80 21.86
N GLY A 726 -27.46 20.46 21.91
CA GLY A 726 -28.11 19.57 20.94
C GLY A 726 -29.64 19.70 20.98
N PHE A 727 -30.21 19.80 22.18
CA PHE A 727 -31.64 19.99 22.38
C PHE A 727 -32.18 21.23 21.63
N LEU A 728 -31.51 22.39 21.74
CA LEU A 728 -32.01 23.64 21.16
C LEU A 728 -32.13 23.59 19.63
N ILE A 729 -31.18 22.94 18.95
CA ILE A 729 -31.22 22.78 17.49
C ILE A 729 -32.35 21.83 17.10
N HIS A 730 -32.40 20.65 17.72
CA HIS A 730 -33.36 19.61 17.38
C HIS A 730 -34.80 20.02 17.71
N ALA A 731 -35.03 20.68 18.84
CA ALA A 731 -36.34 21.20 19.23
C ALA A 731 -36.86 22.26 18.25
N SER A 732 -35.99 23.15 17.77
CA SER A 732 -36.36 24.20 16.81
C SER A 732 -36.76 23.60 15.46
N ILE A 733 -36.02 22.59 14.97
CA ILE A 733 -36.33 21.88 13.73
C ILE A 733 -37.64 21.08 13.89
N HIS A 734 -37.80 20.29 14.95
CA HIS A 734 -39.04 19.54 15.19
C HIS A 734 -40.27 20.45 15.35
N LYS A 735 -40.10 21.67 15.89
CA LYS A 735 -41.17 22.66 16.00
C LYS A 735 -41.52 23.29 14.64
N ALA A 736 -40.52 23.54 13.80
CA ALA A 736 -40.70 24.16 12.49
C ALA A 736 -41.18 23.17 11.41
N ARG A 737 -40.81 21.89 11.52
CA ARG A 737 -41.06 20.83 10.53
C ARG A 737 -41.79 19.66 11.20
N SER A 738 -43.11 19.61 11.05
CA SER A 738 -43.94 18.50 11.57
C SER A 738 -43.71 17.19 10.82
N ASP A 739 -43.27 17.27 9.56
CA ASP A 739 -42.92 16.14 8.70
C ASP A 739 -41.58 15.50 9.06
N VAL A 740 -40.74 16.20 9.83
CA VAL A 740 -39.47 15.67 10.33
C VAL A 740 -39.69 14.92 11.63
N HIS A 741 -39.44 13.62 11.58
CA HIS A 741 -39.56 12.71 12.72
C HIS A 741 -38.21 12.40 13.34
N ALA A 742 -37.14 12.31 12.55
CA ALA A 742 -35.80 12.08 13.05
C ALA A 742 -34.82 13.14 12.55
N ILE A 743 -33.86 13.49 13.41
CA ILE A 743 -32.79 14.45 13.11
C ILE A 743 -31.47 13.84 13.56
N CYS A 744 -30.47 13.88 12.69
CA CYS A 744 -29.15 13.31 12.89
C CYS A 744 -28.08 14.39 12.75
N HIS A 745 -27.25 14.55 13.78
CA HIS A 745 -26.12 15.46 13.77
C HIS A 745 -24.95 14.89 14.58
N CYS A 746 -23.74 14.91 14.01
CA CYS A 746 -22.52 14.73 14.80
C CYS A 746 -21.36 15.53 14.19
N HIS A 747 -20.16 15.31 14.72
CA HIS A 747 -18.95 16.08 14.39
C HIS A 747 -18.00 15.21 13.57
N SER A 748 -18.52 14.56 12.54
CA SER A 748 -17.77 13.70 11.62
C SER A 748 -16.71 14.48 10.84
N ILE A 749 -15.59 13.81 10.50
CA ILE A 749 -14.35 14.47 10.05
C ILE A 749 -14.54 15.23 8.73
N HIS A 750 -15.13 14.60 7.72
CA HIS A 750 -15.20 15.13 6.37
C HIS A 750 -16.33 16.16 6.24
N GLY A 751 -17.44 15.94 6.92
CA GLY A 751 -18.54 16.90 7.04
C GLY A 751 -18.09 18.18 7.69
N LYS A 752 -17.32 18.11 8.80
CA LYS A 752 -16.65 19.28 9.38
C LYS A 752 -15.69 19.92 8.39
N ALA A 753 -14.83 19.15 7.74
CA ALA A 753 -13.84 19.65 6.80
C ALA A 753 -14.48 20.37 5.60
N TRP A 754 -15.58 19.83 5.05
CA TRP A 754 -16.32 20.47 3.96
C TRP A 754 -17.11 21.69 4.43
N SER A 755 -17.66 21.65 5.65
CA SER A 755 -18.48 22.74 6.19
C SER A 755 -17.75 24.09 6.28
N VAL A 756 -16.42 24.09 6.36
CA VAL A 756 -15.61 25.33 6.42
C VAL A 756 -15.76 26.18 5.15
N PHE A 757 -16.12 25.55 4.03
CA PHE A 757 -16.31 26.25 2.76
C PHE A 757 -17.68 26.93 2.67
N GLY A 758 -18.66 26.53 3.49
CA GLY A 758 -20.03 27.06 3.42
C GLY A 758 -20.66 26.84 2.04
N LYS A 759 -20.44 25.66 1.43
CA LYS A 759 -20.90 25.33 0.07
C LYS A 759 -21.70 24.05 0.06
N ARG A 760 -22.66 23.99 -0.86
CA ARG A 760 -23.32 22.74 -1.24
C ARG A 760 -22.30 21.80 -1.89
N LEU A 761 -22.61 20.51 -1.83
CA LEU A 761 -21.91 19.45 -2.54
C LEU A 761 -22.34 19.49 -4.01
N GLU A 762 -21.40 19.24 -4.90
CA GLU A 762 -21.68 19.16 -6.34
C GLU A 762 -22.21 17.77 -6.69
N MET A 763 -22.99 17.66 -7.76
CA MET A 763 -23.51 16.38 -8.26
C MET A 763 -22.41 15.59 -8.99
N LEU A 764 -21.42 15.11 -8.21
CA LEU A 764 -20.23 14.41 -8.70
C LEU A 764 -20.46 12.92 -8.92
N THR A 765 -21.26 12.30 -8.06
CA THR A 765 -21.53 10.86 -8.04
C THR A 765 -23.02 10.62 -7.81
N GLN A 766 -23.47 9.39 -8.04
CA GLN A 766 -24.86 9.01 -7.83
C GLN A 766 -25.32 9.31 -6.39
N ASP A 767 -24.49 8.98 -5.39
CA ASP A 767 -24.84 9.11 -3.96
C ASP A 767 -25.25 10.52 -3.54
N VAL A 768 -24.53 11.54 -4.04
CA VAL A 768 -24.77 12.93 -3.67
C VAL A 768 -26.05 13.48 -4.32
N CYS A 769 -26.58 12.80 -5.34
CA CYS A 769 -27.85 13.17 -5.96
C CYS A 769 -29.03 13.09 -4.98
N LYS A 770 -28.93 12.33 -3.88
CA LYS A 770 -29.91 12.35 -2.75
C LYS A 770 -30.15 13.74 -2.18
N PHE A 771 -29.22 14.67 -2.38
CA PHE A 771 -29.25 16.07 -1.95
C PHE A 771 -29.43 17.04 -3.13
N ARG A 772 -30.18 16.66 -4.16
CA ARG A 772 -30.44 17.54 -5.30
C ARG A 772 -31.36 18.72 -4.94
N GLY A 773 -31.10 19.88 -5.53
CA GLY A 773 -31.99 21.04 -5.46
C GLY A 773 -32.24 21.51 -4.02
N ASP A 774 -33.51 21.66 -3.65
CA ASP A 774 -33.90 22.15 -2.32
C ASP A 774 -33.72 21.11 -1.20
N ALA A 775 -33.36 19.86 -1.52
CA ALA A 775 -33.03 18.85 -0.51
C ALA A 775 -31.71 19.15 0.20
N HIS A 776 -30.83 19.97 -0.40
CA HIS A 776 -29.59 20.42 0.20
C HIS A 776 -29.64 21.88 0.59
N SER A 777 -29.35 22.17 1.85
CA SER A 777 -29.26 23.52 2.37
C SER A 777 -27.86 23.84 2.89
N VAL A 778 -27.55 25.13 3.00
CA VAL A 778 -26.34 25.62 3.66
C VAL A 778 -26.77 26.69 4.66
N TYR A 779 -26.46 26.46 5.93
CA TYR A 779 -26.52 27.49 6.94
C TYR A 779 -25.22 28.29 6.94
N ASP A 780 -25.23 29.45 6.29
CA ASP A 780 -24.04 30.30 6.05
C ASP A 780 -23.78 31.32 7.19
N SER A 781 -23.87 30.87 8.43
CA SER A 781 -23.54 31.65 9.62
C SER A 781 -22.99 30.73 10.71
N TYR A 782 -22.32 31.30 11.71
CA TYR A 782 -21.78 30.55 12.86
C TYR A 782 -21.88 31.41 14.12
N GLY A 783 -22.82 31.07 15.01
CA GLY A 783 -23.04 31.78 16.27
C GLY A 783 -22.15 31.35 17.44
N GLY A 784 -21.29 30.33 17.28
CA GLY A 784 -20.57 29.68 18.38
C GLY A 784 -21.34 28.47 18.95
N VAL A 785 -20.96 28.01 20.15
CA VAL A 785 -21.72 26.94 20.84
C VAL A 785 -23.14 27.42 21.07
N VAL A 786 -24.13 26.63 20.65
CA VAL A 786 -25.55 27.01 20.74
C VAL A 786 -25.99 27.08 22.19
N LEU A 787 -26.09 28.30 22.71
CA LEU A 787 -26.56 28.61 24.06
C LEU A 787 -27.96 29.25 24.07
N GLY A 788 -28.56 29.49 22.90
CA GLY A 788 -29.89 30.10 22.76
C GLY A 788 -30.68 29.53 21.58
N SER A 789 -32.02 29.57 21.67
CA SER A 789 -32.93 28.98 20.67
C SER A 789 -32.87 29.63 19.30
N GLU A 790 -32.47 30.90 19.22
CA GLU A 790 -32.42 31.65 17.95
C GLU A 790 -31.52 31.00 16.89
N GLU A 791 -30.44 30.31 17.30
CA GLU A 791 -29.59 29.61 16.35
C GLU A 791 -30.31 28.39 15.75
N GLY A 792 -31.06 27.65 16.57
CA GLY A 792 -31.89 26.54 16.10
C GLY A 792 -32.96 27.00 15.12
N ASP A 793 -33.63 28.14 15.41
CA ASP A 793 -34.63 28.73 14.51
C ASP A 793 -34.02 29.14 13.17
N ARG A 794 -32.80 29.70 13.18
CA ARG A 794 -32.06 30.05 11.96
C ARG A 794 -31.66 28.83 11.13
N ILE A 795 -31.21 27.75 11.78
CA ILE A 795 -30.90 26.49 11.11
C ILE A 795 -32.16 25.88 10.49
N ALA A 796 -33.27 25.86 11.22
CA ALA A 796 -34.55 25.38 10.71
C ALA A 796 -35.02 26.20 9.50
N ALA A 797 -34.89 27.53 9.55
CA ALA A 797 -35.20 28.41 8.42
C ALA A 797 -34.30 28.15 7.20
N ALA A 798 -32.99 27.94 7.40
CA ALA A 798 -32.05 27.65 6.31
C ALA A 798 -32.32 26.30 5.65
N MET A 799 -32.77 25.31 6.40
CA MET A 799 -33.15 23.99 5.89
C MET A 799 -34.39 24.05 5.00
N GLY A 800 -35.28 25.02 5.23
CA GLY A 800 -36.49 25.21 4.44
C GLY A 800 -37.48 24.04 4.59
N PRO A 801 -38.51 23.98 3.72
CA PRO A 801 -39.58 22.97 3.80
C PRO A 801 -39.24 21.63 3.12
N LYS A 802 -38.19 21.58 2.30
CA LYS A 802 -37.78 20.38 1.54
C LYS A 802 -36.38 19.87 1.88
N GLY A 803 -35.63 20.60 2.70
CA GLY A 803 -34.27 20.22 3.06
C GLY A 803 -34.24 18.88 3.79
N LYS A 804 -33.33 18.01 3.35
CA LYS A 804 -32.99 16.71 3.93
C LYS A 804 -31.57 16.68 4.49
N GLY A 805 -30.65 17.44 3.89
CA GLY A 805 -29.27 17.63 4.36
C GLY A 805 -28.91 19.10 4.45
N CYS A 806 -28.16 19.48 5.48
CA CYS A 806 -27.72 20.84 5.74
C CYS A 806 -26.22 20.88 6.07
N ILE A 807 -25.47 21.70 5.33
CA ILE A 807 -24.11 22.10 5.74
C ILE A 807 -24.24 23.22 6.76
N LEU A 808 -23.77 22.97 7.98
CA LEU A 808 -23.68 23.96 9.04
C LEU A 808 -22.26 24.57 9.02
N ARG A 809 -22.11 25.77 8.46
CA ARG A 809 -20.79 26.36 8.23
C ARG A 809 -19.94 26.38 9.52
N ASN A 810 -18.72 25.84 9.43
CA ASN A 810 -17.78 25.67 10.55
C ASN A 810 -18.25 24.77 11.71
N HIS A 811 -19.38 24.08 11.59
CA HIS A 811 -19.94 23.23 12.65
C HIS A 811 -20.00 21.75 12.22
N GLY A 812 -20.41 21.48 10.98
CA GLY A 812 -20.53 20.11 10.46
C GLY A 812 -21.71 19.97 9.53
N ILE A 813 -22.37 18.82 9.59
CA ILE A 813 -23.54 18.49 8.77
C ILE A 813 -24.71 18.05 9.65
N LEU A 814 -25.92 18.17 9.13
CA LEU A 814 -27.14 17.74 9.81
C LEU A 814 -28.12 17.21 8.77
N THR A 815 -28.78 16.10 9.08
CA THR A 815 -29.77 15.47 8.21
C THR A 815 -31.08 15.21 8.94
N VAL A 816 -32.16 15.09 8.17
CA VAL A 816 -33.51 14.86 8.68
C VAL A 816 -34.24 13.79 7.85
N GLY A 817 -35.18 13.10 8.49
CA GLY A 817 -35.99 12.06 7.85
C GLY A 817 -37.29 11.76 8.60
N GLN A 818 -38.12 10.91 8.02
CA GLN A 818 -39.37 10.38 8.60
C GLN A 818 -39.12 9.18 9.51
N THR A 819 -37.96 8.54 9.36
CA THR A 819 -37.45 7.47 10.23
C THR A 819 -36.03 7.80 10.67
N VAL A 820 -35.59 7.18 11.77
CA VAL A 820 -34.21 7.30 12.25
C VAL A 820 -33.24 6.81 11.18
N ASP A 821 -33.60 5.70 10.54
CA ASP A 821 -32.90 5.03 9.45
C ASP A 821 -32.66 5.95 8.26
N GLU A 822 -33.70 6.64 7.78
CA GLU A 822 -33.58 7.61 6.69
C GLU A 822 -32.61 8.72 7.08
N ALA A 823 -32.81 9.33 8.25
CA ALA A 823 -31.95 10.43 8.70
C ALA A 823 -30.49 9.99 8.91
N ALA A 824 -30.27 8.81 9.48
CA ALA A 824 -28.96 8.25 9.75
C ALA A 824 -28.24 7.83 8.46
N TRP A 825 -28.93 7.21 7.51
CA TRP A 825 -28.37 6.87 6.20
C TRP A 825 -28.01 8.12 5.40
N LEU A 826 -28.91 9.11 5.35
CA LEU A 826 -28.60 10.39 4.73
C LEU A 826 -27.38 11.04 5.39
N TYR A 827 -27.22 10.93 6.71
CA TYR A 827 -26.03 11.45 7.40
C TYR A 827 -24.75 10.74 6.91
N THR A 828 -24.75 9.40 6.92
CA THR A 828 -23.63 8.56 6.47
C THR A 828 -23.29 8.85 5.00
N SER A 829 -24.30 8.93 4.13
CA SER A 829 -24.15 9.25 2.72
C SER A 829 -23.56 10.66 2.53
N MET A 830 -24.09 11.67 3.23
CA MET A 830 -23.59 13.05 3.12
C MET A 830 -22.15 13.21 3.63
N GLU A 831 -21.77 12.53 4.72
CA GLU A 831 -20.40 12.49 5.22
C GLU A 831 -19.44 11.87 4.19
N ARG A 832 -19.82 10.74 3.59
CA ARG A 832 -19.05 10.08 2.52
C ARG A 832 -18.97 10.95 1.27
N SER A 833 -20.05 11.62 0.87
CA SER A 833 -20.03 12.59 -0.23
C SER A 833 -19.12 13.79 0.07
N CYS A 834 -19.06 14.28 1.31
CA CYS A 834 -18.08 15.31 1.71
C CYS A 834 -16.63 14.83 1.52
N ARG A 835 -16.34 13.57 1.86
CA ARG A 835 -15.02 12.96 1.62
C ARG A 835 -14.69 12.90 0.12
N VAL A 836 -15.61 12.40 -0.70
CA VAL A 836 -15.44 12.31 -2.16
C VAL A 836 -15.21 13.70 -2.76
N GLN A 837 -16.02 14.68 -2.38
CA GLN A 837 -15.88 16.06 -2.83
C GLN A 837 -14.51 16.64 -2.49
N LEU A 838 -14.01 16.45 -1.25
CA LEU A 838 -12.67 16.92 -0.86
C LEU A 838 -11.55 16.31 -1.71
N LEU A 839 -11.64 15.02 -2.02
CA LEU A 839 -10.69 14.32 -2.87
C LEU A 839 -10.78 14.81 -4.33
N ALA A 840 -12.00 15.00 -4.84
CA ALA A 840 -12.23 15.53 -6.18
C ALA A 840 -11.72 16.97 -6.33
N GLU A 841 -11.92 17.84 -5.33
CA GLU A 841 -11.36 19.19 -5.32
C GLU A 841 -9.82 19.17 -5.29
N ALA A 842 -9.21 18.24 -4.55
CA ALA A 842 -7.75 18.10 -4.52
C ALA A 842 -7.18 17.65 -5.87
N ALA A 843 -7.85 16.72 -6.57
CA ALA A 843 -7.49 16.33 -7.93
C ALA A 843 -7.68 17.49 -8.92
N ALA A 844 -8.80 18.21 -8.82
CA ALA A 844 -9.11 19.34 -9.68
C ALA A 844 -8.13 20.51 -9.52
N ALA A 845 -7.65 20.75 -8.29
CA ALA A 845 -6.61 21.74 -8.02
C ALA A 845 -5.28 21.45 -8.76
N ASN A 846 -5.06 20.21 -9.22
CA ASN A 846 -3.90 19.79 -10.03
C ASN A 846 -4.19 19.78 -11.54
N GLY A 847 -5.29 20.38 -11.99
CA GLY A 847 -5.61 20.55 -13.41
C GLY A 847 -6.43 19.42 -14.04
N LEU A 848 -6.92 18.45 -13.25
CA LEU A 848 -7.84 17.42 -13.74
C LEU A 848 -9.29 17.95 -13.72
N PRO A 849 -9.97 18.12 -14.87
CA PRO A 849 -11.32 18.68 -14.88
C PRO A 849 -12.34 17.69 -14.27
N LYS A 850 -13.26 18.21 -13.45
CA LYS A 850 -14.42 17.46 -12.98
C LYS A 850 -15.47 17.35 -14.10
N VAL A 851 -16.06 16.17 -14.25
CA VAL A 851 -17.25 15.95 -15.09
C VAL A 851 -18.41 15.72 -14.14
N LEU A 852 -19.45 16.57 -14.22
CA LEU A 852 -20.61 16.51 -13.33
C LEU A 852 -21.74 15.71 -13.98
N ILE A 853 -22.58 15.09 -13.17
CA ILE A 853 -23.82 14.43 -13.61
C ILE A 853 -24.81 15.50 -14.11
N ASP A 854 -25.46 15.22 -15.23
CA ASP A 854 -26.42 16.12 -15.87
C ASP A 854 -27.61 16.39 -14.96
N ASP A 855 -28.28 17.52 -15.19
CA ASP A 855 -29.46 17.87 -14.41
C ASP A 855 -30.60 16.84 -14.51
N GLU A 856 -30.78 16.20 -15.66
CA GLU A 856 -31.81 15.17 -15.89
C GLU A 856 -31.47 13.87 -15.13
N GLU A 857 -30.25 13.37 -15.31
CA GLU A 857 -29.75 12.16 -14.63
C GLU A 857 -29.71 12.33 -13.11
N ALA A 858 -29.25 13.48 -12.62
CA ALA A 858 -29.25 13.78 -11.19
C ALA A 858 -30.65 14.00 -10.61
N ASN A 859 -31.67 14.31 -11.42
CA ASN A 859 -33.06 14.38 -10.96
C ASN A 859 -33.65 12.97 -10.86
N PHE A 860 -33.39 12.12 -11.86
CA PHE A 860 -33.78 10.71 -11.81
C PHE A 860 -33.17 9.99 -10.60
N ASN A 861 -31.86 10.17 -10.36
CA ASN A 861 -31.19 9.61 -9.19
C ASN A 861 -31.80 10.14 -7.89
N PHE A 862 -32.18 11.42 -7.82
CA PHE A 862 -32.84 11.98 -6.64
C PHE A 862 -34.21 11.33 -6.39
N ASP A 863 -35.03 11.16 -7.43
CA ASP A 863 -36.38 10.59 -7.33
C ASP A 863 -36.36 9.12 -6.85
N VAL A 864 -35.27 8.40 -7.13
CA VAL A 864 -35.08 7.01 -6.68
C VAL A 864 -34.41 6.97 -5.31
N GLU A 865 -33.22 7.57 -5.18
CA GLU A 865 -32.36 7.34 -4.02
C GLU A 865 -32.69 8.19 -2.80
N SER A 866 -33.40 9.31 -2.99
CA SER A 866 -33.88 10.15 -1.89
C SER A 866 -35.24 9.67 -1.37
N ASP A 867 -35.80 8.58 -1.92
CA ASP A 867 -37.05 8.02 -1.43
C ASP A 867 -36.90 7.48 0.02
N PRO A 868 -37.85 7.77 0.94
CA PRO A 868 -37.74 7.33 2.33
C PRO A 868 -37.67 5.81 2.52
N GLU A 869 -38.34 5.02 1.67
CA GLU A 869 -38.30 3.55 1.73
C GLU A 869 -36.93 3.03 1.32
N ILE A 870 -36.34 3.61 0.26
CA ILE A 870 -34.97 3.29 -0.15
C ILE A 870 -33.98 3.63 0.96
N CYS A 871 -34.05 4.84 1.52
CA CYS A 871 -33.13 5.24 2.59
C CYS A 871 -33.27 4.37 3.85
N TYR A 872 -34.49 3.91 4.16
CA TYR A 872 -34.73 2.95 5.23
C TYR A 872 -34.07 1.59 4.93
N CYS A 873 -34.25 1.04 3.73
CA CYS A 873 -33.68 -0.23 3.32
C CYS A 873 -32.14 -0.21 3.29
N GLU A 874 -31.55 0.89 2.82
CA GLU A 874 -30.10 1.11 2.84
C GLU A 874 -29.53 1.06 4.27
N PHE A 875 -30.27 1.62 5.23
CA PHE A 875 -29.85 1.55 6.62
C PHE A 875 -30.00 0.14 7.23
N GLN A 876 -30.92 -0.69 6.73
CA GLN A 876 -31.16 -2.03 7.30
C GLN A 876 -29.92 -2.93 7.24
N ALA A 877 -29.10 -2.81 6.20
CA ALA A 877 -27.83 -3.54 6.12
C ALA A 877 -26.90 -3.25 7.31
N TYR A 878 -26.90 -2.01 7.80
CA TYR A 878 -26.13 -1.62 8.98
C TYR A 878 -26.84 -2.03 10.27
N TYR A 879 -28.17 -1.93 10.33
CA TYR A 879 -28.96 -2.40 11.47
C TYR A 879 -28.76 -3.89 11.74
N ASP A 880 -28.84 -4.72 10.70
CA ASP A 880 -28.66 -6.18 10.80
C ASP A 880 -27.24 -6.53 11.25
N LEU A 881 -26.23 -5.81 10.74
CA LEU A 881 -24.85 -5.95 11.20
C LEU A 881 -24.68 -5.57 12.68
N GLU A 882 -25.35 -4.51 13.14
CA GLU A 882 -25.36 -4.13 14.56
C GLU A 882 -26.01 -5.20 15.43
N ASP A 883 -27.08 -5.83 14.93
CA ASP A 883 -27.80 -6.86 15.66
C ASP A 883 -26.94 -8.11 15.84
N GLU A 884 -26.31 -8.57 14.76
CA GLU A 884 -25.43 -9.72 14.75
C GLU A 884 -24.19 -9.49 15.64
N LEU A 885 -23.46 -8.39 15.42
CA LEU A 885 -22.23 -8.11 16.17
C LEU A 885 -22.45 -7.88 17.66
N SER A 886 -23.62 -7.38 18.04
CA SER A 886 -23.93 -7.12 19.44
C SER A 886 -24.78 -8.21 20.09
N ASN A 887 -25.20 -9.23 19.34
CA ASN A 887 -26.18 -10.22 19.76
C ASN A 887 -27.42 -9.55 20.39
N GLY A 888 -27.95 -8.53 19.69
CA GLY A 888 -29.08 -7.71 20.12
C GLY A 888 -28.85 -6.88 21.39
N ALA A 889 -27.61 -6.66 21.84
CA ALA A 889 -27.35 -5.97 23.11
C ALA A 889 -27.78 -4.49 23.12
N PHE A 890 -27.97 -3.84 21.97
CA PHE A 890 -28.51 -2.47 21.90
C PHE A 890 -30.02 -2.40 22.09
N LYS A 891 -30.75 -3.50 21.84
CA LYS A 891 -32.21 -3.57 21.97
C LYS A 891 -32.69 -3.54 23.43
N LYS A 892 -31.76 -3.68 24.39
CA LYS A 892 -32.02 -3.84 25.83
C LYS A 892 -32.27 -2.54 26.59
#